data_AF-A0A7I8V6K8-F1
#
_entry.id   AF-A0A7I8V6K8-F1
#
_cell.length_a   1.000
_cell.length_b   1.000
_cell.length_c   1.000
_cell.angle_alpha   90.00
_cell.angle_beta   90.00
_cell.angle_gamma   90.00
#
_symmetry.space_group_name_H-M   'P 1'
#
loop_
_entity.id
_entity.type
_entity.pdbx_description
1 polymer ?
#
loop_
_entity_poly.entity_id
_entity_poly.type
_entity_poly.pdbx_seq_one_letter_code
_entity_poly.pdbx_strand_id
1 'polypeptide(L)'
;MSRLPTKLAEIRQKGNKLVKSKELETEVPKDLCWHDEDFASKVPNSMDLKQQLIIWKRTDFLLNNVAFTTKLCHELVDLDVCTLQTMTDIQSKAYNAEKVLLLITRLGMHGTDIYSKFIKALFRSDHIKVAREIIKTEKQTKFGEMLPPTFTYFLDLSEFLRIYPHIGLKLGEEGKHLLQSYIEGKIALEAMKRDERVKILEREMEDLRRKIRELQAIIEGQKKFVEEARRRLEEAELRVSKLLKRIEVLENEADCREREIRLLRTAKEELEEGLIMVLKEGKDYNLERPPSRVSAPLDCVKEHYSLRILRSYIRMNDTKLQLMQQQFDKIVCEEKILNEIVAIAPRDPGSARSSAGGRKRSTSTRMSSVLNSPKKTLQELRREKKTLELNIREIESDTAARRKQAGEMESSAPLGPEEAIHEPISSRIKKLSETMRKSHKKELRDCQYRNMLQIQEMERKMEILRAAHMEEAERLKARIRQKMNDIHRREQLHKRLKHQIRTMVNYQAKNMNATVSVEECRRIVRALIQEARLLRAMAEEREIDSNQVQFCNLPDEIYKMFTFLLQMKALEGLPALQLRKKKQRRKKQRLAASLSDEKLEYLSFKITDKWRYVGEQLGVTHNRMDMIEMDIPLSVERQTLTMLKSWRDEDGGKLNELVEALIECEFDQYVGLFMPPDHAAHVMEKKKKREKEEKELDEILERTVMGDDYGNNNENKEENDEFIENKESDIVKLPPIVAVNA
;
A
#
# COMPACT_ATOMS: atom_id res chain seq x y z
N MET A 1 -12.73 27.52 66.95
CA MET A 1 -11.46 26.80 67.16
C MET A 1 -11.08 26.11 65.86
N SER A 2 -9.92 26.25 65.22
CA SER A 2 -8.78 27.19 65.32
C SER A 2 -7.67 26.56 64.48
N ARG A 3 -7.00 27.38 63.64
CA ARG A 3 -5.67 27.16 63.01
C ARG A 3 -5.67 26.15 61.85
N LEU A 4 -5.15 26.37 60.63
CA LEU A 4 -4.25 27.36 60.00
C LEU A 4 -4.35 27.16 58.47
N PRO A 5 -4.09 28.19 57.64
CA PRO A 5 -2.90 28.10 56.78
C PRO A 5 -2.14 29.44 56.66
N THR A 6 -1.00 29.59 57.34
CA THR A 6 -0.04 30.70 57.15
C THR A 6 1.35 30.21 56.78
N LYS A 7 1.50 29.65 55.57
CA LYS A 7 2.84 29.46 54.96
C LYS A 7 2.95 29.81 53.47
N LEU A 8 1.90 30.37 52.85
CA LEU A 8 1.96 30.80 51.44
C LEU A 8 1.97 32.34 51.25
N ALA A 9 1.86 33.12 52.32
CA ALA A 9 1.90 34.59 52.25
C ALA A 9 3.32 35.19 52.42
N GLU A 10 4.27 34.48 53.03
CA GLU A 10 5.61 35.03 53.30
C GLU A 10 6.59 35.00 52.12
N ILE A 11 6.31 34.25 51.06
CA ILE A 11 7.20 34.19 49.88
C ILE A 11 6.89 35.34 48.89
N ARG A 12 5.71 35.95 48.96
CA ARG A 12 5.33 37.07 48.07
C ARG A 12 5.76 38.46 48.56
N GLN A 13 6.21 38.61 49.80
CA GLN A 13 6.52 39.92 50.40
C GLN A 13 8.01 40.33 50.37
N LYS A 14 8.93 39.43 49.99
CA LYS A 14 10.38 39.73 49.94
C LYS A 14 10.93 40.10 48.55
N GLY A 15 10.09 40.16 47.52
CA GLY A 15 10.50 40.55 46.15
C GLY A 15 10.31 42.03 45.80
N ASN A 16 9.64 42.82 46.66
CA ASN A 16 9.23 44.21 46.34
C ASN A 16 9.97 45.29 47.16
N LYS A 17 11.19 45.02 47.64
CA LYS A 17 12.02 46.02 48.33
C LYS A 17 13.46 45.99 47.81
N LEU A 18 13.66 46.40 46.56
CA LEU A 18 14.90 47.00 46.06
C LEU A 18 14.57 47.65 44.71
N VAL A 19 15.20 48.79 44.41
CA VAL A 19 14.95 49.70 43.26
C VAL A 19 13.88 50.79 43.51
N LYS A 20 14.11 51.63 44.52
CA LYS A 20 14.18 53.10 44.37
C LYS A 20 15.68 53.41 44.48
N SER A 21 16.37 54.14 43.60
CA SER A 21 16.15 55.51 43.15
C SER A 21 17.30 55.89 42.20
N LYS A 22 17.01 56.60 41.12
CA LYS A 22 17.74 57.81 40.65
C LYS A 22 17.03 58.35 39.41
N GLU A 23 16.13 59.28 39.66
CA GLU A 23 15.64 60.25 38.69
C GLU A 23 16.85 61.10 38.25
N LEU A 24 17.08 61.15 36.94
CA LEU A 24 17.96 62.11 36.30
C LEU A 24 17.07 62.89 35.35
N GLU A 25 16.60 64.04 35.84
CA GLU A 25 15.99 65.09 35.05
C GLU A 25 17.01 65.49 33.97
N THR A 26 16.66 65.26 32.71
CA THR A 26 17.31 65.91 31.58
C THR A 26 16.25 66.76 30.91
N GLU A 27 16.44 68.07 31.05
CA GLU A 27 15.66 69.11 30.42
C GLU A 27 15.65 68.89 28.90
N VAL A 28 14.45 68.92 28.32
CA VAL A 28 14.24 68.92 26.88
C VAL A 28 14.33 70.37 26.40
N PRO A 29 15.30 70.76 25.56
CA PRO A 29 15.23 72.04 24.87
C PRO A 29 14.14 71.94 23.80
N LYS A 30 13.03 72.63 24.05
CA LYS A 30 12.16 73.12 22.98
C LYS A 30 12.92 74.28 22.34
N ASP A 31 13.51 74.03 21.17
CA ASP A 31 13.82 74.98 20.09
C ASP A 31 15.02 74.45 19.30
N LEU A 32 14.74 73.68 18.25
CA LEU A 32 15.66 73.44 17.13
C LEU A 32 14.82 73.14 15.90
N CYS A 33 14.37 74.25 15.30
CA CYS A 33 13.83 74.28 13.95
C CYS A 33 14.99 74.04 12.98
N TRP A 34 15.06 72.87 12.35
CA TRP A 34 16.02 72.60 11.29
C TRP A 34 15.44 73.07 9.96
N HIS A 35 15.78 74.29 9.58
CA HIS A 35 15.85 74.71 8.18
C HIS A 35 17.31 74.58 7.76
N ASP A 36 17.66 73.47 7.11
CA ASP A 36 18.92 73.33 6.37
C ASP A 36 18.58 72.75 5.00
N GLU A 37 18.33 73.64 4.04
CA GLU A 37 18.11 73.31 2.62
C GLU A 37 19.42 73.15 1.82
N ASP A 38 20.60 73.39 2.39
CA ASP A 38 21.79 73.66 1.55
C ASP A 38 22.88 72.57 1.47
N PHE A 39 22.72 71.41 2.11
CA PHE A 39 23.74 70.34 2.06
C PHE A 39 23.47 69.18 1.09
N ALA A 40 22.41 69.26 0.28
CA ALA A 40 22.01 68.20 -0.66
C ALA A 40 22.52 68.39 -2.11
N SER A 41 23.45 69.31 -2.36
CA SER A 41 24.02 69.48 -3.71
C SER A 41 25.39 68.79 -3.82
N LYS A 42 25.48 67.77 -4.70
CA LYS A 42 26.68 66.99 -5.12
C LYS A 42 26.85 65.58 -4.55
N VAL A 43 25.78 64.80 -4.45
CA VAL A 43 25.89 63.33 -4.62
C VAL A 43 25.12 62.96 -5.89
N PRO A 44 25.72 62.25 -6.86
CA PRO A 44 25.05 61.93 -8.11
C PRO A 44 23.80 61.10 -7.82
N ASN A 45 22.67 61.64 -8.26
CA ASN A 45 21.33 61.14 -7.93
C ASN A 45 21.16 59.71 -8.44
N SER A 46 20.98 58.75 -7.52
CA SER A 46 20.70 57.33 -7.81
C SER A 46 19.19 57.04 -7.78
N MET A 47 18.76 55.97 -8.47
CA MET A 47 17.39 55.46 -8.40
C MET A 47 16.91 55.33 -6.94
N ASP A 48 15.68 55.76 -6.64
CA ASP A 48 15.14 55.70 -5.27
C ASP A 48 15.26 54.26 -4.74
N LEU A 49 15.74 54.10 -3.50
CA LEU A 49 15.92 52.80 -2.86
C LEU A 49 14.61 51.99 -2.88
N LYS A 50 13.47 52.68 -2.79
CA LYS A 50 12.15 52.07 -2.97
C LYS A 50 12.03 51.35 -4.31
N GLN A 51 12.43 52.00 -5.41
CA GLN A 51 12.34 51.49 -6.77
C GLN A 51 13.32 50.33 -7.01
N GLN A 52 14.53 50.42 -6.47
CA GLN A 52 15.50 49.30 -6.46
C GLN A 52 14.92 48.06 -5.78
N LEU A 53 14.33 48.23 -4.59
CA LEU A 53 13.73 47.13 -3.84
C LEU A 53 12.51 46.54 -4.55
N ILE A 54 11.73 47.34 -5.27
CA ILE A 54 10.58 46.85 -6.05
C ILE A 54 11.04 45.96 -7.21
N ILE A 55 12.07 46.38 -7.96
CA ILE A 55 12.65 45.56 -9.03
C ILE A 55 13.15 44.24 -8.45
N TRP A 56 13.89 44.28 -7.33
CA TRP A 56 14.38 43.08 -6.68
C TRP A 56 13.29 42.17 -6.11
N LYS A 57 12.27 42.74 -5.45
CA LYS A 57 11.13 41.98 -4.93
C LYS A 57 10.36 41.28 -6.05
N ARG A 58 10.45 41.79 -7.28
CA ARG A 58 9.84 41.20 -8.48
C ARG A 58 10.81 40.44 -9.37
N THR A 59 12.02 40.12 -8.91
CA THR A 59 13.02 39.37 -9.71
C THR A 59 12.44 38.06 -10.28
N ASP A 60 11.82 37.22 -9.46
CA ASP A 60 11.21 35.96 -9.92
C ASP A 60 10.10 36.19 -10.96
N PHE A 61 9.32 37.26 -10.77
CA PHE A 61 8.27 37.61 -11.72
C PHE A 61 8.86 38.11 -13.05
N LEU A 62 9.89 38.94 -13.00
CA LEU A 62 10.61 39.43 -14.18
C LEU A 62 11.27 38.29 -14.94
N LEU A 63 11.91 37.35 -14.24
CA LEU A 63 12.56 36.17 -14.85
C LEU A 63 11.59 35.32 -15.67
N ASN A 64 10.35 35.19 -15.19
CA ASN A 64 9.33 34.36 -15.82
C ASN A 64 8.54 35.08 -16.92
N ASN A 65 8.55 36.42 -16.95
CA ASN A 65 7.62 37.19 -17.81
C ASN A 65 8.33 38.18 -18.76
N VAL A 66 9.63 38.38 -18.64
CA VAL A 66 10.43 39.22 -19.56
C VAL A 66 11.21 38.30 -20.49
N ALA A 67 10.84 38.31 -21.77
CA ALA A 67 11.61 37.69 -22.84
C ALA A 67 12.46 38.74 -23.54
N PHE A 68 13.76 38.48 -23.72
CA PHE A 68 14.66 39.37 -24.46
C PHE A 68 14.38 39.34 -25.97
N THR A 69 13.35 40.07 -26.39
CA THR A 69 13.05 40.30 -27.81
C THR A 69 14.00 41.35 -28.39
N THR A 70 14.21 41.32 -29.71
CA THR A 70 14.97 42.37 -30.42
C THR A 70 14.40 43.75 -30.14
N LYS A 71 13.07 43.87 -30.14
CA LYS A 71 12.33 45.10 -29.82
C LYS A 71 12.63 45.62 -28.41
N LEU A 72 12.61 44.76 -27.38
CA LEU A 72 12.99 45.16 -26.02
C LEU A 72 14.46 45.62 -25.94
N CYS A 73 15.37 44.94 -26.64
CA CYS A 73 16.78 45.34 -26.67
C CYS A 73 16.97 46.73 -27.27
N HIS A 74 16.32 47.02 -28.40
CA HIS A 74 16.34 48.34 -29.03
C HIS A 74 15.78 49.41 -28.10
N GLU A 75 14.60 49.19 -27.50
CA GLU A 75 14.00 50.18 -26.59
C GLU A 75 14.83 50.43 -25.33
N LEU A 76 15.53 49.41 -24.81
CA LEU A 76 16.43 49.57 -23.66
C LEU A 76 17.67 50.40 -24.02
N VAL A 77 18.16 50.33 -25.27
CA VAL A 77 19.26 51.17 -25.74
C VAL A 77 18.78 52.58 -26.09
N ASP A 78 17.66 52.70 -26.82
CA ASP A 78 17.10 53.98 -27.29
C ASP A 78 16.65 54.89 -26.14
N LEU A 79 16.23 54.32 -25.01
CA LEU A 79 15.85 55.08 -23.81
C LEU A 79 17.02 55.32 -22.85
N ASP A 80 18.25 54.97 -23.24
CA ASP A 80 19.46 55.00 -22.42
C ASP A 80 19.33 54.22 -21.09
N VAL A 81 18.58 53.11 -21.10
CA VAL A 81 18.54 52.19 -19.95
C VAL A 81 19.79 51.32 -19.92
N CYS A 82 20.30 50.95 -21.10
CA CYS A 82 21.53 50.21 -21.30
C CYS A 82 22.38 50.91 -22.38
N THR A 83 23.70 50.99 -22.18
CA THR A 83 24.60 51.35 -23.29
C THR A 83 24.69 50.20 -24.29
N LEU A 84 25.08 50.49 -25.52
CA LEU A 84 25.28 49.47 -26.56
C LEU A 84 26.23 48.35 -26.07
N GLN A 85 27.31 48.71 -25.38
CA GLN A 85 28.24 47.74 -24.79
C GLN A 85 27.55 46.83 -23.76
N THR A 86 26.79 47.41 -22.81
CA THR A 86 26.08 46.60 -21.81
C THR A 86 25.01 45.72 -22.44
N MET A 87 24.37 46.16 -23.53
CA MET A 87 23.39 45.34 -24.25
C MET A 87 24.08 44.17 -24.96
N THR A 88 25.24 44.37 -25.58
CA THR A 88 26.05 43.28 -26.15
C THR A 88 26.45 42.27 -25.09
N ASP A 89 26.89 42.74 -23.91
CA ASP A 89 27.23 41.87 -22.78
C ASP A 89 26.01 41.06 -22.30
N ILE A 90 24.82 41.68 -22.24
CA ILE A 90 23.57 40.98 -21.90
C ILE A 90 23.20 39.95 -22.97
N GLN A 91 23.21 40.34 -24.25
CA GLN A 91 22.84 39.46 -25.35
C GLN A 91 23.80 38.28 -25.52
N SER A 92 25.06 38.41 -25.07
CA SER A 92 26.05 37.32 -25.08
C SER A 92 25.68 36.12 -24.21
N LYS A 93 24.74 36.26 -23.25
CA LYS A 93 24.31 35.16 -22.39
C LYS A 93 23.42 34.17 -23.14
N ALA A 94 23.62 32.88 -22.89
CA ALA A 94 22.91 31.82 -23.61
C ALA A 94 21.43 31.74 -23.18
N TYR A 95 21.14 31.94 -21.89
CA TYR A 95 19.81 31.73 -21.33
C TYR A 95 19.08 33.05 -21.05
N ASN A 96 17.79 33.11 -21.36
CA ASN A 96 16.96 34.31 -21.10
C ASN A 96 16.97 34.71 -19.61
N ALA A 97 16.96 33.74 -18.70
CA ALA A 97 17.04 34.01 -17.26
C ALA A 97 18.34 34.74 -16.87
N GLU A 98 19.48 34.37 -17.48
CA GLU A 98 20.76 35.06 -17.26
C GLU A 98 20.75 36.48 -17.85
N LYS A 99 20.12 36.68 -19.01
CA LYS A 99 19.94 38.01 -19.62
C LYS A 99 19.14 38.94 -18.69
N VAL A 100 18.02 38.44 -18.17
CA VAL A 100 17.15 39.18 -17.25
C VAL A 100 17.83 39.46 -15.91
N LEU A 101 18.53 38.48 -15.32
CA LEU A 101 19.30 38.69 -14.09
C LEU A 101 20.38 39.75 -14.28
N LEU A 102 21.13 39.71 -15.39
CA LEU A 102 22.17 40.68 -15.67
C LEU A 102 21.59 42.08 -15.87
N LEU A 103 20.47 42.21 -16.59
CA LEU A 103 19.74 43.47 -16.73
C LEU A 103 19.27 44.02 -15.37
N ILE A 104 18.63 43.20 -14.52
CA ILE A 104 18.18 43.60 -13.19
C ILE A 104 19.35 44.08 -12.32
N THR A 105 20.47 43.37 -12.39
CA THR A 105 21.69 43.75 -11.67
C THR A 105 22.18 45.12 -12.13
N ARG A 106 22.17 45.39 -13.44
CA ARG A 106 22.58 46.68 -14.01
C ARG A 106 21.60 47.80 -13.66
N LEU A 107 20.29 47.56 -13.72
CA LEU A 107 19.26 48.54 -13.33
C LEU A 107 19.46 49.06 -11.90
N GLY A 108 19.93 48.21 -10.99
CA GLY A 108 20.22 48.59 -9.60
C GLY A 108 21.42 49.53 -9.42
N MET A 109 22.33 49.61 -10.41
CA MET A 109 23.56 50.41 -10.30
C MET A 109 23.50 51.79 -10.99
N HIS A 110 22.41 52.10 -11.70
CA HIS A 110 22.35 53.28 -12.54
C HIS A 110 21.52 54.45 -11.95
N GLY A 111 21.75 55.65 -12.48
CA GLY A 111 21.28 56.95 -11.94
C GLY A 111 19.76 57.21 -12.01
N THR A 112 19.36 58.42 -11.60
CA THR A 112 17.95 58.86 -11.61
C THR A 112 17.30 58.76 -12.98
N ASP A 113 16.00 58.46 -12.98
CA ASP A 113 15.11 58.28 -14.15
C ASP A 113 15.18 56.90 -14.84
N ILE A 114 16.11 56.03 -14.47
CA ILE A 114 16.27 54.73 -15.13
C ILE A 114 15.14 53.75 -14.84
N TYR A 115 14.54 53.83 -13.65
CA TYR A 115 13.29 53.12 -13.37
C TYR A 115 12.17 53.53 -14.34
N SER A 116 11.97 54.83 -14.55
CA SER A 116 10.89 55.34 -15.40
C SER A 116 11.14 54.97 -16.88
N LYS A 117 12.39 55.07 -17.33
CA LYS A 117 12.84 54.66 -18.66
C LYS A 117 12.69 53.15 -18.87
N PHE A 118 13.04 52.33 -17.88
CA PHE A 118 12.84 50.88 -17.94
C PHE A 118 11.37 50.51 -18.06
N ILE A 119 10.49 51.13 -17.27
CA ILE A 119 9.04 50.94 -17.38
C ILE A 119 8.51 51.37 -18.75
N LYS A 120 8.99 52.49 -19.30
CA LYS A 120 8.65 52.94 -20.67
C LYS A 120 9.13 51.93 -21.73
N ALA A 121 10.34 51.39 -21.59
CA ALA A 121 10.89 50.37 -22.48
C ALA A 121 10.00 49.12 -22.49
N LEU A 122 9.55 48.65 -21.31
CA LEU A 122 8.63 47.52 -21.19
C LEU A 122 7.27 47.78 -21.84
N PHE A 123 6.73 49.01 -21.78
CA PHE A 123 5.49 49.35 -22.46
C PHE A 123 5.64 49.35 -23.99
N ARG A 124 6.75 49.87 -24.51
CA ARG A 124 7.00 49.97 -25.96
C ARG A 124 7.32 48.63 -26.61
N SER A 125 7.87 47.69 -25.85
CA SER A 125 8.28 46.35 -26.29
C SER A 125 7.25 45.24 -26.03
N ASP A 126 5.96 45.61 -25.86
CA ASP A 126 4.84 44.70 -25.67
C ASP A 126 4.83 43.89 -24.34
N HIS A 127 5.72 44.23 -23.39
CA HIS A 127 5.72 43.69 -22.01
C HIS A 127 4.78 44.46 -21.07
N ILE A 128 3.59 44.83 -21.55
CA ILE A 128 2.62 45.69 -20.84
C ILE A 128 2.19 45.09 -19.49
N LYS A 129 1.97 43.77 -19.44
CA LYS A 129 1.59 43.08 -18.20
C LYS A 129 2.67 43.21 -17.13
N VAL A 130 3.94 43.13 -17.53
CA VAL A 130 5.08 43.25 -16.63
C VAL A 130 5.17 44.67 -16.08
N ALA A 131 5.12 45.67 -16.96
CA ALA A 131 5.15 47.07 -16.56
C ALA A 131 4.03 47.43 -15.57
N ARG A 132 2.79 46.98 -15.82
CA ARG A 132 1.65 47.21 -14.92
C ARG A 132 1.82 46.57 -13.55
N GLU A 133 2.36 45.35 -13.49
CA GLU A 133 2.58 44.66 -12.20
C GLU A 133 3.68 45.33 -11.37
N ILE A 134 4.74 45.83 -12.01
CA ILE A 134 5.79 46.59 -11.31
C ILE A 134 5.20 47.88 -10.73
N ILE A 135 4.46 48.68 -11.52
CA ILE A 135 3.79 49.91 -11.07
C ILE A 135 2.78 49.63 -9.94
N LYS A 136 1.99 48.56 -10.07
CA LYS A 136 1.05 48.14 -9.03
C LYS A 136 1.76 47.81 -7.74
N THR A 137 2.90 47.10 -7.82
CA THR A 137 3.73 46.77 -6.67
C THR A 137 4.29 48.03 -6.02
N GLU A 138 4.76 49.00 -6.81
CA GLU A 138 5.26 50.28 -6.31
C GLU A 138 4.24 51.08 -5.50
N LYS A 139 2.97 51.07 -5.95
CA LYS A 139 1.86 51.73 -5.27
C LYS A 139 1.42 51.00 -4.01
N GLN A 140 1.42 49.66 -4.03
CA GLN A 140 0.91 48.84 -2.94
C GLN A 140 1.92 48.62 -1.82
N THR A 141 3.21 48.58 -2.13
CA THR A 141 4.23 48.20 -1.15
C THR A 141 4.62 49.41 -0.31
N LYS A 142 4.47 49.29 1.02
CA LYS A 142 5.04 50.24 1.98
C LYS A 142 6.52 49.93 2.20
N PHE A 143 7.36 50.94 2.44
CA PHE A 143 8.82 50.78 2.56
C PHE A 143 9.24 49.68 3.56
N GLY A 144 8.53 49.55 4.69
CA GLY A 144 8.80 48.51 5.70
C GLY A 144 8.57 47.06 5.23
N GLU A 145 7.84 46.85 4.14
CA GLU A 145 7.58 45.52 3.54
C GLU A 145 8.54 45.19 2.39
N MET A 146 9.52 46.08 2.11
CA MET A 146 10.41 45.98 0.96
C MET A 146 11.78 45.39 1.27
N LEU A 147 12.16 45.27 2.55
CA LEU A 147 13.41 44.62 2.93
C LEU A 147 13.29 43.11 2.66
N PRO A 148 14.00 42.57 1.66
CA PRO A 148 13.94 41.15 1.34
C PRO A 148 14.49 40.35 2.53
N PRO A 149 13.95 39.16 2.83
CA PRO A 149 14.53 38.25 3.82
C PRO A 149 16.02 37.97 3.55
N THR A 150 16.42 37.94 2.28
CA THR A 150 17.81 37.74 1.81
C THR A 150 18.80 38.81 2.26
N PHE A 151 18.36 40.05 2.52
CA PHE A 151 19.24 41.11 3.04
C PHE A 151 19.67 40.89 4.50
N THR A 152 19.03 39.95 5.19
CA THR A 152 19.40 39.58 6.56
C THR A 152 20.26 38.32 6.65
N TYR A 153 20.70 37.75 5.51
CA TYR A 153 21.40 36.46 5.49
C TYR A 153 22.86 36.48 5.01
N PHE A 154 23.35 37.50 4.30
CA PHE A 154 24.62 37.37 3.57
C PHE A 154 25.62 38.51 3.69
N LEU A 155 25.32 39.59 4.40
CA LEU A 155 26.28 40.67 4.60
C LEU A 155 26.33 41.01 6.08
N ASP A 156 27.54 40.97 6.65
CA ASP A 156 27.81 41.63 7.93
C ASP A 156 27.41 43.11 7.78
N LEU A 157 26.90 43.75 8.83
CA LEU A 157 26.43 45.14 8.75
C LEU A 157 27.55 46.06 8.23
N SER A 158 28.79 45.75 8.60
CA SER A 158 30.02 46.35 8.10
C SER A 158 30.16 46.25 6.58
N GLU A 159 29.87 45.09 5.99
CA GLU A 159 29.94 44.83 4.55
C GLU A 159 28.73 45.41 3.80
N PHE A 160 27.53 45.39 4.41
CA PHE A 160 26.34 46.05 3.88
C PHE A 160 26.50 47.56 3.82
N LEU A 161 27.00 48.19 4.88
CA LEU A 161 27.28 49.63 4.90
C LEU A 161 28.48 49.99 4.01
N ARG A 162 29.41 49.06 3.77
CA ARG A 162 30.50 49.25 2.79
C ARG A 162 30.01 49.21 1.35
N ILE A 163 29.05 48.32 1.03
CA ILE A 163 28.47 48.21 -0.32
C ILE A 163 27.45 49.33 -0.57
N TYR A 164 26.74 49.80 0.47
CA TYR A 164 25.73 50.85 0.39
C TYR A 164 26.04 52.04 1.34
N PRO A 165 27.15 52.76 1.13
CA PRO A 165 27.61 53.82 2.05
C PRO A 165 26.63 54.98 2.17
N HIS A 166 25.82 55.23 1.14
CA HIS A 166 24.78 56.27 1.14
C HIS A 166 23.64 55.99 2.14
N ILE A 167 23.40 54.74 2.52
CA ILE A 167 22.43 54.36 3.56
C ILE A 167 23.03 54.63 4.95
N GLY A 168 24.31 54.28 5.13
CA GLY A 168 25.05 54.54 6.38
C GLY A 168 25.26 56.01 6.70
N LEU A 169 25.34 56.87 5.67
CA LEU A 169 25.44 58.33 5.85
C LEU A 169 24.11 58.98 6.24
N LYS A 170 22.97 58.37 5.91
CA LYS A 170 21.63 58.88 6.26
C LYS A 170 21.14 58.41 7.63
N LEU A 171 21.66 57.30 8.13
CA LEU A 171 21.40 56.81 9.48
C LEU A 171 22.40 57.47 10.43
N GLY A 172 21.92 58.36 11.33
CA GLY A 172 22.74 58.85 12.44
C GLY A 172 23.28 57.71 13.32
N GLU A 173 24.24 58.00 14.20
CA GLU A 173 24.85 57.02 15.13
C GLU A 173 23.81 56.13 15.84
N GLU A 174 22.74 56.73 16.34
CA GLU A 174 21.64 56.00 16.99
C GLU A 174 20.88 55.07 16.02
N GLY A 175 20.66 55.51 14.78
CA GLY A 175 20.03 54.70 13.73
C GLY A 175 20.89 53.52 13.30
N LYS A 176 22.22 53.66 13.31
CA LYS A 176 23.17 52.56 13.06
C LYS A 176 23.11 51.53 14.19
N HIS A 177 23.11 51.97 15.45
CA HIS A 177 22.97 51.08 16.60
C HIS A 177 21.65 50.32 16.61
N LEU A 178 20.53 50.99 16.30
CA LEU A 178 19.21 50.37 16.26
C LEU A 178 19.11 49.32 15.14
N LEU A 179 19.67 49.63 13.97
CA LEU A 179 19.74 48.70 12.85
C LEU A 179 20.64 47.50 13.17
N GLN A 180 21.77 47.72 13.85
CA GLN A 180 22.67 46.67 14.30
C GLN A 180 21.97 45.72 15.28
N SER A 181 21.35 46.24 16.34
CA SER A 181 20.63 45.43 17.33
C SER A 181 19.46 44.67 16.70
N TYR A 182 18.78 45.26 15.71
CA TYR A 182 17.73 44.58 14.96
C TYR A 182 18.27 43.41 14.13
N ILE A 183 19.39 43.61 13.42
CA ILE A 183 20.03 42.58 12.62
C ILE A 183 20.56 41.44 13.51
N GLU A 184 21.27 41.76 14.59
CA GLU A 184 21.78 40.79 15.56
C GLU A 184 20.65 39.98 16.21
N GLY A 185 19.57 40.65 16.64
CA GLY A 185 18.39 39.98 17.20
C GLY A 185 17.70 39.05 16.20
N LYS A 186 17.64 39.45 14.93
CA LYS A 186 17.06 38.61 13.86
C LYS A 186 17.96 37.42 13.51
N ILE A 187 19.29 37.61 13.46
CA ILE A 187 20.27 36.54 13.25
C ILE A 187 20.17 35.52 14.39
N ALA A 188 20.11 35.97 15.65
CA ALA A 188 19.96 35.08 16.80
C ALA A 188 18.65 34.27 16.75
N LEU A 189 17.54 34.90 16.38
CA LEU A 189 16.24 34.25 16.26
C LEU A 189 16.20 33.24 15.09
N GLU A 190 16.87 33.55 13.99
CA GLU A 190 17.08 32.65 12.85
C GLU A 190 17.98 31.45 13.22
N ALA A 191 19.06 31.67 13.97
CA ALA A 191 19.93 30.61 14.47
C ALA A 191 19.15 29.66 15.38
N MET A 192 18.34 30.18 16.31
CA MET A 192 17.47 29.35 17.15
C MET A 192 16.47 28.53 16.34
N LYS A 193 15.85 29.11 15.30
CA LYS A 193 14.95 28.36 14.40
C LYS A 193 15.68 27.27 13.63
N ARG A 194 16.92 27.53 13.19
CA ARG A 194 17.74 26.52 12.51
C ARG A 194 18.10 25.38 13.47
N ASP A 195 18.53 25.68 14.68
CA ASP A 195 18.83 24.67 15.70
C ASP A 195 17.60 23.81 16.04
N GLU A 196 16.43 24.44 16.13
CA GLU A 196 15.17 23.71 16.39
C GLU A 196 14.78 22.82 15.19
N ARG A 197 14.97 23.29 13.95
CA ARG A 197 14.80 22.46 12.75
C ARG A 197 15.79 21.30 12.69
N VAL A 198 17.06 21.53 13.03
CA VAL A 198 18.08 20.48 13.11
C VAL A 198 17.68 19.43 14.14
N LYS A 199 17.22 19.82 15.34
CA LYS A 199 16.72 18.91 16.36
C LYS A 199 15.46 18.12 15.93
N ILE A 200 14.62 18.67 15.07
CA ILE A 200 13.48 17.95 14.49
C ILE A 200 13.98 16.91 13.49
N LEU A 201 14.87 17.32 12.57
CA LEU A 201 15.45 16.43 11.56
C LEU A 201 16.26 15.30 12.18
N GLU A 202 17.01 15.55 13.26
CA GLU A 202 17.74 14.52 14.01
C GLU A 202 16.80 13.47 14.62
N ARG A 203 15.65 13.90 15.16
CA ARG A 203 14.62 12.98 15.68
C ARG A 203 13.98 12.16 14.57
N GLU A 204 13.63 12.79 13.45
CA GLU A 204 13.09 12.09 12.28
C GLU A 204 14.09 11.08 11.69
N MET A 205 15.37 11.46 11.62
CA MET A 205 16.47 10.58 11.21
C MET A 205 16.61 9.37 12.13
N GLU A 206 16.54 9.55 13.45
CA GLU A 206 16.66 8.43 14.39
C GLU A 206 15.44 7.50 14.32
N ASP A 207 14.23 8.03 14.12
CA ASP A 207 13.04 7.22 13.88
C ASP A 207 13.11 6.44 12.56
N LEU A 208 13.66 7.04 11.50
CA LEU A 208 13.93 6.34 10.25
C LEU A 208 14.96 5.23 10.43
N ARG A 209 16.05 5.48 11.17
CA ARG A 209 17.06 4.45 11.50
C ARG A 209 16.44 3.31 12.32
N ARG A 210 15.54 3.60 13.25
CA ARG A 210 14.78 2.58 14.00
C ARG A 210 13.93 1.72 13.07
N LYS A 211 13.17 2.33 12.16
CA LYS A 211 12.36 1.60 11.15
C LYS A 211 13.23 0.75 10.22
N ILE A 212 14.39 1.25 9.81
CA ILE A 212 15.34 0.48 8.99
C ILE A 212 15.80 -0.78 9.74
N ARG A 213 16.17 -0.66 11.03
CA ARG A 213 16.55 -1.82 11.86
C ARG A 213 15.43 -2.83 12.02
N GLU A 214 14.19 -2.38 12.22
CA GLU A 214 13.01 -3.26 12.30
C GLU A 214 12.76 -4.00 10.98
N LEU A 215 12.85 -3.30 9.84
CA LEU A 215 12.71 -3.91 8.52
C LEU A 215 13.83 -4.91 8.22
N GLN A 216 15.07 -4.61 8.61
CA GLN A 216 16.19 -5.54 8.50
C GLN A 216 15.96 -6.82 9.30
N ALA A 217 15.46 -6.71 10.54
CA ALA A 217 15.12 -7.88 11.36
C ALA A 217 14.01 -8.74 10.72
N ILE A 218 13.02 -8.11 10.09
CA ILE A 218 11.95 -8.82 9.35
C ILE A 218 12.54 -9.56 8.14
N ILE A 219 13.44 -8.92 7.37
CA ILE A 219 14.10 -9.53 6.22
C ILE A 219 14.97 -10.72 6.66
N GLU A 220 15.72 -10.58 7.75
CA GLU A 220 16.52 -11.66 8.34
C GLU A 220 15.64 -12.86 8.73
N GLY A 221 14.49 -12.59 9.35
CA GLY A 221 13.50 -13.62 9.69
C GLY A 221 12.91 -14.32 8.46
N GLN A 222 12.61 -13.58 7.40
CA GLN A 222 12.13 -14.13 6.14
C GLN A 222 13.18 -14.99 5.44
N LYS A 223 14.46 -14.60 5.45
CA LYS A 223 15.56 -15.42 4.91
C LYS A 223 15.66 -16.77 5.62
N LYS A 224 15.65 -16.77 6.95
CA LYS A 224 15.66 -18.01 7.75
C LYS A 224 14.46 -18.91 7.45
N PHE A 225 13.28 -18.32 7.26
CA PHE A 225 12.08 -19.06 6.88
C PHE A 225 12.19 -19.69 5.48
N VAL A 226 12.72 -18.95 4.50
CA VAL A 226 12.94 -19.48 3.14
C VAL A 226 13.97 -20.61 3.14
N GLU A 227 15.04 -20.48 3.91
CA GLU A 227 16.05 -21.54 4.07
C GLU A 227 15.47 -22.81 4.70
N GLU A 228 14.60 -22.66 5.71
CA GLU A 228 13.89 -23.78 6.33
C GLU A 228 12.90 -24.44 5.36
N ALA A 229 12.14 -23.65 4.60
CA ALA A 229 11.23 -24.16 3.58
C ALA A 229 11.98 -24.90 2.46
N ARG A 230 13.16 -24.40 2.06
CA ARG A 230 14.05 -25.06 1.10
C ARG A 230 14.56 -26.40 1.64
N ARG A 231 15.00 -26.46 2.89
CA ARG A 231 15.40 -27.73 3.53
C ARG A 231 14.26 -28.75 3.53
N ARG A 232 13.03 -28.33 3.86
CA ARG A 232 11.85 -29.22 3.80
C ARG A 232 11.52 -29.70 2.40
N LEU A 233 11.70 -28.85 1.39
CA LEU A 233 11.53 -29.23 -0.01
C LEU A 233 12.57 -30.29 -0.42
N GLU A 234 13.84 -30.07 -0.08
CA GLU A 234 14.93 -31.03 -0.34
C GLU A 234 14.68 -32.38 0.37
N GLU A 235 14.18 -32.37 1.61
CA GLU A 235 13.76 -33.59 2.31
C GLU A 235 12.58 -34.30 1.63
N ALA A 236 11.59 -33.54 1.14
CA ALA A 236 10.44 -34.09 0.43
C ALA A 236 10.84 -34.69 -0.92
N GLU A 237 11.70 -34.02 -1.68
CA GLU A 237 12.27 -34.53 -2.93
C GLU A 237 13.06 -35.83 -2.71
N LEU A 238 13.85 -35.90 -1.64
CA LEU A 238 14.55 -37.13 -1.26
C LEU A 238 13.57 -38.27 -0.92
N ARG A 239 12.46 -37.98 -0.23
CA ARG A 239 11.41 -38.99 0.06
C ARG A 239 10.73 -39.46 -1.22
N VAL A 240 10.38 -38.54 -2.13
CA VAL A 240 9.79 -38.88 -3.43
C VAL A 240 10.75 -39.74 -4.25
N SER A 241 12.03 -39.40 -4.29
CA SER A 241 13.05 -40.21 -4.98
C SER A 241 13.13 -41.63 -4.41
N LYS A 242 13.08 -41.80 -3.08
CA LYS A 242 13.03 -43.13 -2.44
C LYS A 242 11.76 -43.91 -2.80
N LEU A 243 10.61 -43.24 -2.85
CA LEU A 243 9.34 -43.87 -3.23
C LEU A 243 9.32 -44.29 -4.70
N LEU A 244 9.85 -43.46 -5.61
CA LEU A 244 9.98 -43.80 -7.02
C LEU A 244 10.85 -45.04 -7.22
N LYS A 245 12.01 -45.13 -6.55
CA LYS A 245 12.83 -46.34 -6.55
C LYS A 245 12.08 -47.56 -6.02
N ARG A 246 11.23 -47.39 -5.01
CA ARG A 246 10.42 -48.49 -4.47
C ARG A 246 9.34 -48.93 -5.46
N ILE A 247 8.71 -47.98 -6.17
CA ILE A 247 7.74 -48.28 -7.24
C ILE A 247 8.43 -49.06 -8.35
N GLU A 248 9.61 -48.63 -8.81
CA GLU A 248 10.40 -49.33 -9.82
C GLU A 248 10.71 -50.78 -9.42
N VAL A 249 11.09 -51.02 -8.15
CA VAL A 249 11.28 -52.39 -7.63
C VAL A 249 9.98 -53.20 -7.67
N LEU A 250 8.84 -52.60 -7.30
CA LEU A 250 7.54 -53.27 -7.30
C LEU A 250 7.03 -53.55 -8.72
N GLU A 251 7.29 -52.67 -9.68
CA GLU A 251 6.99 -52.87 -11.10
C GLU A 251 7.79 -54.05 -11.66
N ASN A 252 9.10 -54.10 -11.36
CA ASN A 252 9.94 -55.24 -11.73
C ASN A 252 9.48 -56.57 -11.08
N GLU A 253 9.07 -56.54 -9.81
CA GLU A 253 8.47 -57.71 -9.14
C GLU A 253 7.15 -58.15 -9.80
N ALA A 254 6.31 -57.20 -10.20
CA ALA A 254 5.05 -57.47 -10.87
C ALA A 254 5.27 -58.11 -12.25
N ASP A 255 6.23 -57.61 -13.02
CA ASP A 255 6.63 -58.18 -14.32
C ASP A 255 7.17 -59.60 -14.19
N CYS A 256 7.98 -59.86 -13.16
CA CYS A 256 8.46 -61.20 -12.84
C CYS A 256 7.30 -62.16 -12.53
N ARG A 257 6.35 -61.73 -11.69
CA ARG A 257 5.15 -62.52 -11.37
C ARG A 257 4.26 -62.73 -12.58
N GLU A 258 4.13 -61.75 -13.46
CA GLU A 258 3.34 -61.90 -14.68
C GLU A 258 3.97 -62.91 -15.65
N ARG A 259 5.31 -62.94 -15.76
CA ARG A 259 6.03 -63.99 -16.50
C ARG A 259 5.80 -65.38 -15.88
N GLU A 260 5.89 -65.50 -14.56
CA GLU A 260 5.61 -66.74 -13.86
C GLU A 260 4.18 -67.23 -14.11
N ILE A 261 3.19 -66.33 -14.04
CA ILE A 261 1.79 -66.64 -14.37
C ILE A 261 1.65 -67.13 -15.82
N ARG A 262 2.37 -66.51 -16.78
CA ARG A 262 2.38 -66.95 -18.18
C ARG A 262 2.94 -68.37 -18.32
N LEU A 263 4.08 -68.66 -17.70
CA LEU A 263 4.69 -70.01 -17.71
C LEU A 263 3.75 -71.06 -17.10
N LEU A 264 3.10 -70.74 -15.97
CA LEU A 264 2.14 -71.65 -15.33
C LEU A 264 0.89 -71.88 -16.20
N ARG A 265 0.46 -70.89 -16.99
CA ARG A 265 -0.64 -71.10 -17.96
C ARG A 265 -0.23 -72.04 -19.08
N THR A 266 0.97 -71.87 -19.64
CA THR A 266 1.50 -72.77 -20.69
C THR A 266 1.66 -74.19 -20.16
N ALA A 267 2.23 -74.37 -18.98
CA ALA A 267 2.35 -75.70 -18.35
C ALA A 267 0.99 -76.35 -18.07
N LYS A 268 -0.02 -75.55 -17.70
CA LYS A 268 -1.40 -76.03 -17.55
C LYS A 268 -1.98 -76.51 -18.90
N GLU A 269 -1.78 -75.75 -19.96
CA GLU A 269 -2.22 -76.10 -21.32
C GLU A 269 -1.56 -77.40 -21.79
N GLU A 270 -0.24 -77.55 -21.62
CA GLU A 270 0.51 -78.77 -21.95
C GLU A 270 0.02 -80.00 -21.15
N LEU A 271 -0.27 -79.84 -19.85
CA LEU A 271 -0.83 -80.91 -19.03
C LEU A 271 -2.25 -81.29 -19.47
N GLU A 272 -3.07 -80.31 -19.84
CA GLU A 272 -4.43 -80.56 -20.36
C GLU A 272 -4.36 -81.30 -21.72
N GLU A 273 -3.43 -80.92 -22.60
CA GLU A 273 -3.18 -81.62 -23.87
C GLU A 273 -2.66 -83.05 -23.64
N GLY A 274 -1.70 -83.23 -22.73
CA GLY A 274 -1.17 -84.54 -22.35
C GLY A 274 -2.25 -85.44 -21.76
N LEU A 275 -3.11 -84.91 -20.88
CA LEU A 275 -4.25 -85.63 -20.34
C LEU A 275 -5.24 -86.05 -21.44
N ILE A 276 -5.51 -85.18 -22.42
CA ILE A 276 -6.35 -85.51 -23.58
C ILE A 276 -5.72 -86.64 -24.41
N MET A 277 -4.40 -86.62 -24.62
CA MET A 277 -3.70 -87.71 -25.32
C MET A 277 -3.78 -89.03 -24.55
N VAL A 278 -3.48 -89.03 -23.25
CA VAL A 278 -3.59 -90.23 -22.41
C VAL A 278 -5.02 -90.77 -22.36
N LEU A 279 -6.03 -89.89 -22.33
CA LEU A 279 -7.44 -90.30 -22.39
C LEU A 279 -7.87 -90.82 -23.77
N LYS A 280 -7.22 -90.38 -24.86
CA LYS A 280 -7.42 -90.93 -26.21
C LYS A 280 -6.75 -92.29 -26.35
N GLU A 281 -5.47 -92.39 -26.00
CA GLU A 281 -4.71 -93.66 -26.06
C GLU A 281 -5.30 -94.70 -25.11
N GLY A 282 -5.73 -94.32 -23.91
CA GLY A 282 -6.39 -95.22 -22.97
C GLY A 282 -7.70 -95.84 -23.50
N LYS A 283 -8.38 -95.18 -24.45
CA LYS A 283 -9.52 -95.77 -25.17
C LYS A 283 -9.08 -96.78 -26.23
N ASP A 284 -7.95 -96.56 -26.87
CA ASP A 284 -7.38 -97.46 -27.86
C ASP A 284 -6.81 -98.76 -27.23
N TYR A 285 -6.47 -98.71 -25.93
CA TYR A 285 -5.95 -99.85 -25.17
C TYR A 285 -6.97 -100.61 -24.29
N ASN A 286 -8.28 -100.31 -24.36
CA ASN A 286 -9.32 -100.98 -23.55
C ASN A 286 -9.00 -101.04 -22.04
N LEU A 287 -8.39 -100.00 -21.49
CA LEU A 287 -8.16 -99.92 -20.04
C LEU A 287 -9.50 -99.56 -19.36
N GLU A 288 -10.10 -100.56 -18.69
CA GLU A 288 -11.32 -100.37 -17.91
C GLU A 288 -11.12 -99.25 -16.86
N ARG A 289 -12.07 -98.31 -16.82
CA ARG A 289 -12.10 -97.23 -15.83
C ARG A 289 -11.91 -97.79 -14.42
N PRO A 290 -10.96 -97.27 -13.61
CA PRO A 290 -10.82 -97.73 -12.25
C PRO A 290 -12.10 -97.42 -11.44
N PRO A 291 -12.55 -98.37 -10.59
CA PRO A 291 -13.80 -98.24 -9.86
C PRO A 291 -13.72 -97.12 -8.82
N SER A 292 -14.61 -96.16 -8.98
CA SER A 292 -14.84 -95.01 -8.13
C SER A 292 -15.47 -95.41 -6.79
N ARG A 293 -14.72 -95.98 -5.85
CA ARG A 293 -15.18 -96.23 -4.47
C ARG A 293 -14.01 -96.36 -3.49
N VAL A 294 -13.59 -95.26 -2.84
CA VAL A 294 -13.18 -95.26 -1.42
C VAL A 294 -13.42 -93.86 -0.85
N SER A 295 -14.32 -93.74 0.11
CA SER A 295 -14.67 -92.51 0.83
C SER A 295 -13.94 -92.47 2.18
N ALA A 296 -13.07 -91.48 2.40
CA ALA A 296 -12.41 -91.19 3.68
C ALA A 296 -12.01 -89.68 3.74
N PRO A 297 -11.63 -89.10 4.90
CA PRO A 297 -12.35 -87.95 5.47
C PRO A 297 -11.79 -86.57 5.08
N LEU A 298 -12.71 -85.63 4.85
CA LEU A 298 -12.54 -84.24 4.37
C LEU A 298 -11.80 -83.26 5.33
N ASP A 299 -11.23 -83.73 6.44
CA ASP A 299 -10.80 -82.86 7.53
C ASP A 299 -9.35 -82.35 7.35
N CYS A 300 -8.46 -83.14 6.72
CA CYS A 300 -7.04 -82.77 6.57
C CYS A 300 -6.78 -81.58 5.62
N VAL A 301 -7.59 -81.40 4.57
CA VAL A 301 -7.43 -80.27 3.61
C VAL A 301 -7.93 -78.96 4.21
N LYS A 302 -8.95 -79.00 5.08
CA LYS A 302 -9.41 -77.82 5.82
C LYS A 302 -8.36 -77.37 6.82
N GLU A 303 -7.69 -78.31 7.49
CA GLU A 303 -6.61 -78.04 8.43
C GLU A 303 -5.42 -77.38 7.74
N HIS A 304 -5.00 -77.89 6.57
CA HIS A 304 -3.87 -77.31 5.82
C HIS A 304 -4.15 -75.87 5.33
N TYR A 305 -5.36 -75.58 4.84
CA TYR A 305 -5.73 -74.23 4.42
C TYR A 305 -5.89 -73.28 5.62
N SER A 306 -6.44 -73.77 6.73
CA SER A 306 -6.54 -73.02 7.99
C SER A 306 -5.17 -72.68 8.55
N LEU A 307 -4.21 -73.62 8.50
CA LEU A 307 -2.82 -73.41 8.88
C LEU A 307 -2.14 -72.36 7.98
N ARG A 308 -2.40 -72.37 6.66
CA ARG A 308 -1.84 -71.37 5.74
C ARG A 308 -2.37 -69.96 6.01
N ILE A 309 -3.68 -69.81 6.29
CA ILE A 309 -4.28 -68.53 6.69
C ILE A 309 -3.67 -68.07 8.01
N LEU A 310 -3.56 -68.98 8.99
CA LEU A 310 -3.02 -68.67 10.30
C LEU A 310 -1.55 -68.22 10.22
N ARG A 311 -0.70 -68.90 9.44
CA ARG A 311 0.68 -68.48 9.16
C ARG A 311 0.75 -67.13 8.46
N SER A 312 -0.18 -66.83 7.55
CA SER A 312 -0.27 -65.52 6.91
C SER A 312 -0.63 -64.41 7.91
N TYR A 313 -1.55 -64.69 8.82
CA TYR A 313 -1.95 -63.77 9.89
C TYR A 313 -0.80 -63.51 10.87
N ILE A 314 -0.08 -64.56 11.27
CA ILE A 314 1.14 -64.44 12.10
C ILE A 314 2.16 -63.51 11.44
N ARG A 315 2.48 -63.70 10.15
CA ARG A 315 3.42 -62.83 9.41
C ARG A 315 2.97 -61.37 9.34
N MET A 316 1.67 -61.13 9.16
CA MET A 316 1.12 -59.78 9.14
C MET A 316 1.26 -59.12 10.52
N ASN A 317 0.95 -59.85 11.60
CA ASN A 317 1.11 -59.34 12.96
C ASN A 317 2.59 -59.11 13.31
N ASP A 318 3.51 -59.97 12.86
CA ASP A 318 4.95 -59.76 13.04
C ASP A 318 5.44 -58.46 12.37
N THR A 319 4.95 -58.20 11.16
CA THR A 319 5.25 -56.94 10.45
C THR A 319 4.66 -55.73 11.19
N LYS A 320 3.43 -55.86 11.69
CA LYS A 320 2.76 -54.80 12.48
C LYS A 320 3.50 -54.54 13.79
N LEU A 321 3.96 -55.58 14.49
CA LEU A 321 4.80 -55.49 15.69
C LEU A 321 6.09 -54.75 15.39
N GLN A 322 6.78 -55.10 14.30
CA GLN A 322 8.02 -54.43 13.91
C GLN A 322 7.82 -52.92 13.67
N LEU A 323 6.73 -52.53 12.99
CA LEU A 323 6.42 -51.12 12.74
C LEU A 323 6.06 -50.36 14.04
N MET A 324 5.27 -50.97 14.92
CA MET A 324 4.94 -50.36 16.22
C MET A 324 6.17 -50.25 17.12
N GLN A 325 7.09 -51.22 17.08
CA GLN A 325 8.34 -51.18 17.82
C GLN A 325 9.22 -50.02 17.34
N GLN A 326 9.32 -49.79 16.02
CA GLN A 326 10.02 -48.63 15.47
C GLN A 326 9.40 -47.30 15.90
N GLN A 327 8.07 -47.22 15.95
CA GLN A 327 7.37 -46.02 16.45
C GLN A 327 7.61 -45.81 17.96
N PHE A 328 7.62 -46.89 18.74
CA PHE A 328 7.92 -46.85 20.16
C PHE A 328 9.34 -46.34 20.42
N ASP A 329 10.34 -46.87 19.69
CA ASP A 329 11.74 -46.44 19.81
C ASP A 329 11.90 -44.96 19.46
N LYS A 330 11.18 -44.48 18.42
CA LYS A 330 11.17 -43.06 18.05
C LYS A 330 10.62 -42.18 19.19
N ILE A 331 9.51 -42.57 19.81
CA ILE A 331 8.93 -41.82 20.95
C ILE A 331 9.86 -41.86 22.16
N VAL A 332 10.56 -42.97 22.40
CA VAL A 332 11.58 -43.06 23.47
C VAL A 332 12.71 -42.07 23.22
N CYS A 333 13.18 -41.93 21.98
CA CYS A 333 14.18 -40.92 21.61
C CYS A 333 13.66 -39.49 21.82
N GLU A 334 12.45 -39.18 21.37
CA GLU A 334 11.83 -37.85 21.53
C GLU A 334 11.61 -37.51 23.02
N GLU A 335 11.18 -38.47 23.83
CA GLU A 335 11.04 -38.33 25.28
C GLU A 335 12.41 -38.00 25.92
N LYS A 336 13.48 -38.68 25.51
CA LYS A 336 14.84 -38.43 26.01
C LYS A 336 15.30 -37.00 25.71
N ILE A 337 15.10 -36.53 24.47
CA ILE A 337 15.45 -35.16 24.06
C ILE A 337 14.67 -34.12 24.88
N LEU A 338 13.36 -34.32 25.06
CA LEU A 338 12.54 -33.39 25.85
C LEU A 338 12.92 -33.38 27.33
N ASN A 339 13.32 -34.53 27.90
CA ASN A 339 13.84 -34.58 29.27
C ASN A 339 15.14 -33.78 29.40
N GLU A 340 16.04 -33.85 28.42
CA GLU A 340 17.29 -33.07 28.40
C GLU A 340 16.98 -31.55 28.31
N ILE A 341 16.05 -31.15 27.45
CA ILE A 341 15.59 -29.74 27.34
C ILE A 341 15.00 -29.24 28.66
N VAL A 342 14.16 -30.06 29.31
CA VAL A 342 13.54 -29.73 30.61
C VAL A 342 14.59 -29.69 31.73
N ALA A 343 15.67 -30.47 31.63
CA ALA A 343 16.76 -30.47 32.61
C ALA A 343 17.73 -29.28 32.45
N ILE A 344 17.99 -28.85 31.21
CA ILE A 344 18.85 -27.69 30.90
C ILE A 344 18.14 -26.36 31.20
N ALA A 345 16.79 -26.35 31.18
CA ALA A 345 16.02 -25.17 31.53
C ALA A 345 16.46 -24.64 32.91
N PRO A 346 16.97 -23.39 32.99
CA PRO A 346 17.60 -22.88 34.19
C PRO A 346 16.62 -22.97 35.36
N ARG A 347 16.98 -23.78 36.37
CA ARG A 347 16.33 -23.74 37.68
C ARG A 347 16.66 -22.38 38.25
N ASP A 348 15.67 -21.49 38.26
CA ASP A 348 15.74 -20.14 38.81
C ASP A 348 16.48 -20.19 40.17
N PRO A 349 17.75 -19.74 40.27
CA PRO A 349 18.52 -19.86 41.51
C PRO A 349 18.07 -18.86 42.59
N GLY A 350 17.08 -18.01 42.29
CA GLY A 350 16.74 -16.83 43.09
C GLY A 350 15.76 -17.03 44.25
N SER A 351 15.29 -18.25 44.56
CA SER A 351 14.25 -18.45 45.58
C SER A 351 14.76 -18.72 47.01
N ALA A 352 16.07 -18.62 47.28
CA ALA A 352 16.61 -18.80 48.62
C ALA A 352 17.18 -17.48 49.17
N ARG A 353 16.47 -16.92 50.15
CA ARG A 353 16.89 -15.90 51.13
C ARG A 353 17.07 -14.46 50.62
N SER A 354 16.01 -13.67 50.71
CA SER A 354 16.12 -12.35 51.32
C SER A 354 14.84 -11.98 52.07
N SER A 355 14.96 -12.09 53.39
CA SER A 355 14.12 -11.41 54.37
C SER A 355 14.37 -9.91 54.31
N ALA A 356 13.35 -9.15 54.71
CA ALA A 356 13.32 -7.73 55.06
C ALA A 356 12.96 -6.74 53.93
N GLY A 357 11.68 -6.35 53.94
CA GLY A 357 11.26 -4.95 53.88
C GLY A 357 11.36 -4.23 52.53
N GLY A 358 10.34 -4.38 51.68
CA GLY A 358 10.23 -3.53 50.50
C GLY A 358 8.92 -3.74 49.75
N ARG A 359 8.17 -2.66 49.54
CA ARG A 359 6.84 -2.62 48.90
C ARG A 359 6.78 -3.41 47.59
N LYS A 360 5.90 -4.41 47.56
CA LYS A 360 5.58 -5.30 46.44
C LYS A 360 5.02 -4.51 45.24
N ARG A 361 5.74 -4.53 44.11
CA ARG A 361 5.18 -4.33 42.77
C ARG A 361 5.19 -5.66 42.03
N SER A 362 4.02 -6.08 41.60
CA SER A 362 3.69 -7.33 40.92
C SER A 362 4.11 -7.29 39.45
N THR A 363 5.28 -7.84 39.11
CA THR A 363 5.71 -8.08 37.71
C THR A 363 6.29 -9.47 37.46
N SER A 364 6.17 -10.41 38.40
CA SER A 364 6.72 -11.78 38.29
C SER A 364 5.67 -12.83 37.88
N THR A 365 5.08 -12.68 36.69
CA THR A 365 4.14 -13.70 36.14
C THR A 365 4.50 -14.14 34.72
N ARG A 366 5.49 -13.49 34.07
CA ARG A 366 5.70 -13.62 32.62
C ARG A 366 6.68 -14.70 32.17
N MET A 367 7.45 -15.31 33.08
CA MET A 367 8.42 -16.38 32.72
C MET A 367 7.90 -17.80 32.94
N SER A 368 6.73 -17.96 33.59
CA SER A 368 6.15 -19.28 33.86
C SER A 368 5.56 -19.98 32.63
N SER A 369 5.07 -19.24 31.62
CA SER A 369 4.38 -19.82 30.46
C SER A 369 5.31 -20.54 29.47
N VAL A 370 6.56 -20.08 29.34
CA VAL A 370 7.53 -20.64 28.37
C VAL A 370 7.99 -22.05 28.76
N LEU A 371 8.03 -22.36 30.07
CA LEU A 371 8.41 -23.68 30.58
C LEU A 371 7.25 -24.68 30.66
N ASN A 372 6.00 -24.24 30.49
CA ASN A 372 4.82 -25.12 30.58
C ASN A 372 4.59 -25.93 29.29
N SER A 373 5.00 -25.40 28.12
CA SER A 373 4.84 -26.07 26.82
C SER A 373 5.66 -27.38 26.71
N PRO A 374 6.98 -27.41 27.04
CA PRO A 374 7.77 -28.64 26.96
C PRO A 374 7.29 -29.72 27.93
N LYS A 375 6.83 -29.31 29.13
CA LYS A 375 6.28 -30.24 30.14
C LYS A 375 4.97 -30.89 29.68
N LYS A 376 4.09 -30.12 29.04
CA LYS A 376 2.83 -30.65 28.49
C LYS A 376 3.10 -31.63 27.34
N THR A 377 4.01 -31.27 26.44
CA THR A 377 4.42 -32.12 25.31
C THR A 377 5.05 -33.43 25.81
N LEU A 378 5.90 -33.35 26.83
CA LEU A 378 6.49 -34.53 27.48
C LEU A 378 5.43 -35.43 28.12
N GLN A 379 4.39 -34.84 28.72
CA GLN A 379 3.28 -35.61 29.29
C GLN A 379 2.46 -36.33 28.21
N GLU A 380 2.24 -35.69 27.06
CA GLU A 380 1.54 -36.27 25.91
C GLU A 380 2.34 -37.44 25.32
N LEU A 381 3.65 -37.29 25.08
CA LEU A 381 4.51 -38.39 24.61
C LEU A 381 4.51 -39.58 25.57
N ARG A 382 4.50 -39.35 26.88
CA ARG A 382 4.40 -40.43 27.89
C ARG A 382 3.09 -41.20 27.80
N ARG A 383 1.98 -40.53 27.48
CA ARG A 383 0.68 -41.20 27.28
C ARG A 383 0.67 -42.00 25.99
N GLU A 384 1.22 -41.45 24.92
CA GLU A 384 1.33 -42.13 23.62
C GLU A 384 2.24 -43.38 23.73
N LYS A 385 3.41 -43.24 24.37
CA LYS A 385 4.31 -44.34 24.69
C LYS A 385 3.60 -45.48 25.44
N LYS A 386 2.85 -45.15 26.50
CA LYS A 386 2.12 -46.15 27.29
C LYS A 386 1.03 -46.85 26.46
N THR A 387 0.38 -46.12 25.56
CA THR A 387 -0.65 -46.68 24.67
C THR A 387 -0.04 -47.63 23.65
N LEU A 388 1.09 -47.26 23.03
CA LEU A 388 1.82 -48.13 22.11
C LEU A 388 2.35 -49.38 22.82
N GLU A 389 2.87 -49.25 24.04
CA GLU A 389 3.34 -50.38 24.83
C GLU A 389 2.23 -51.41 25.10
N LEU A 390 1.01 -50.93 25.42
CA LEU A 390 -0.15 -51.81 25.59
C LEU A 390 -0.53 -52.51 24.28
N ASN A 391 -0.56 -51.78 23.17
CA ASN A 391 -0.89 -52.33 21.85
C ASN A 391 0.15 -53.37 21.38
N ILE A 392 1.45 -53.13 21.66
CA ILE A 392 2.51 -54.09 21.36
C ILE A 392 2.28 -55.38 22.15
N ARG A 393 2.08 -55.29 23.47
CA ARG A 393 1.82 -56.48 24.32
C ARG A 393 0.57 -57.25 23.89
N GLU A 394 -0.49 -56.56 23.50
CA GLU A 394 -1.73 -57.19 23.02
C GLU A 394 -1.47 -57.99 21.73
N ILE A 395 -0.75 -57.39 20.78
CA ILE A 395 -0.46 -58.05 19.50
C ILE A 395 0.58 -59.18 19.68
N GLU A 396 1.56 -59.03 20.57
CA GLU A 396 2.48 -60.11 20.95
C GLU A 396 1.72 -61.30 21.55
N SER A 397 0.77 -61.03 22.46
CA SER A 397 -0.09 -62.05 23.07
C SER A 397 -0.96 -62.78 22.04
N ASP A 398 -1.67 -62.04 21.16
CA ASP A 398 -2.46 -62.63 20.06
C ASP A 398 -1.56 -63.46 19.14
N THR A 399 -0.39 -62.93 18.76
CA THR A 399 0.54 -63.64 17.86
C THR A 399 1.11 -64.90 18.51
N ALA A 400 1.42 -64.87 19.81
CA ALA A 400 1.87 -66.04 20.56
C ALA A 400 0.76 -67.10 20.67
N ALA A 401 -0.47 -66.69 20.96
CA ALA A 401 -1.62 -67.60 20.99
C ALA A 401 -1.86 -68.25 19.61
N ARG A 402 -1.75 -67.48 18.53
CA ARG A 402 -1.87 -67.95 17.15
C ARG A 402 -0.73 -68.89 16.75
N ARG A 403 0.51 -68.62 17.17
CA ARG A 403 1.65 -69.53 16.98
C ARG A 403 1.46 -70.85 17.71
N LYS A 404 0.93 -70.81 18.94
CA LYS A 404 0.58 -72.02 19.70
C LYS A 404 -0.50 -72.83 18.97
N GLN A 405 -1.56 -72.17 18.50
CA GLN A 405 -2.62 -72.80 17.70
C GLN A 405 -2.07 -73.39 16.38
N ALA A 406 -1.13 -72.72 15.71
CA ALA A 406 -0.47 -73.24 14.52
C ALA A 406 0.37 -74.49 14.85
N GLY A 407 1.11 -74.48 15.96
CA GLY A 407 1.89 -75.62 16.43
C GLY A 407 1.03 -76.83 16.80
N GLU A 408 -0.12 -76.61 17.44
CA GLU A 408 -1.10 -77.66 17.76
C GLU A 408 -1.76 -78.26 16.49
N MET A 409 -2.00 -77.45 15.46
CA MET A 409 -2.48 -77.94 14.15
C MET A 409 -1.36 -78.65 13.36
N GLU A 410 -0.11 -78.27 13.54
CA GLU A 410 1.04 -78.93 12.91
C GLU A 410 1.37 -80.27 13.55
N SER A 411 1.20 -80.41 14.87
CA SER A 411 1.44 -81.65 15.59
C SER A 411 0.30 -82.68 15.47
N SER A 412 -0.89 -82.24 15.05
CA SER A 412 -2.05 -83.11 14.81
C SER A 412 -2.20 -83.56 13.36
N ALA A 413 -1.42 -83.01 12.43
CA ALA A 413 -1.48 -83.37 11.01
C ALA A 413 -0.79 -84.73 10.75
N PRO A 414 -1.51 -85.78 10.28
CA PRO A 414 -0.89 -87.07 9.96
C PRO A 414 0.01 -86.93 8.72
N LEU A 415 1.25 -87.40 8.82
CA LEU A 415 2.18 -87.54 7.70
C LEU A 415 1.77 -88.75 6.86
N GLY A 416 1.18 -88.54 5.68
CA GLY A 416 0.81 -89.59 4.73
C GLY A 416 0.79 -89.06 3.28
N PRO A 417 1.12 -89.90 2.29
CA PRO A 417 1.65 -89.49 0.99
C PRO A 417 0.60 -88.83 0.10
N GLU A 418 1.11 -87.89 -0.67
CA GLU A 418 0.45 -87.11 -1.71
C GLU A 418 -0.19 -88.03 -2.76
N GLU A 419 -1.46 -87.82 -3.08
CA GLU A 419 -1.94 -87.93 -4.46
C GLU A 419 -3.35 -87.29 -4.66
N ALA A 420 -3.31 -86.20 -5.42
CA ALA A 420 -4.18 -85.88 -6.56
C ALA A 420 -5.74 -85.89 -6.44
N ILE A 421 -6.27 -84.64 -6.33
CA ILE A 421 -7.43 -84.01 -7.05
C ILE A 421 -8.86 -84.56 -6.78
N HIS A 422 -10.01 -83.87 -6.95
CA HIS A 422 -10.43 -82.70 -7.75
C HIS A 422 -11.68 -82.02 -7.15
N GLU A 423 -11.61 -80.71 -6.88
CA GLU A 423 -12.74 -79.78 -7.01
C GLU A 423 -12.21 -78.63 -7.89
N PRO A 424 -12.96 -78.09 -8.88
CA PRO A 424 -12.37 -77.16 -9.84
C PRO A 424 -11.86 -75.92 -9.10
N ILE A 425 -10.54 -75.77 -9.02
CA ILE A 425 -9.81 -74.66 -8.40
C ILE A 425 -10.40 -73.31 -8.84
N SER A 426 -10.86 -73.26 -10.10
CA SER A 426 -11.58 -72.12 -10.69
C SER A 426 -12.79 -71.65 -9.87
N SER A 427 -13.65 -72.54 -9.39
CA SER A 427 -14.85 -72.18 -8.63
C SER A 427 -14.53 -71.59 -7.25
N ARG A 428 -13.44 -72.06 -6.64
CA ARG A 428 -12.99 -71.69 -5.30
C ARG A 428 -12.17 -70.40 -5.31
N ILE A 429 -11.31 -70.22 -6.32
CA ILE A 429 -10.64 -68.94 -6.61
C ILE A 429 -11.69 -67.86 -6.91
N LYS A 430 -12.74 -68.19 -7.66
CA LYS A 430 -13.82 -67.23 -7.96
C LYS A 430 -14.52 -66.74 -6.69
N LYS A 431 -14.92 -67.65 -5.79
CA LYS A 431 -15.52 -67.28 -4.49
C LYS A 431 -14.58 -66.46 -3.60
N LEU A 432 -13.30 -66.82 -3.53
CA LEU A 432 -12.31 -66.08 -2.74
C LEU A 432 -12.03 -64.69 -3.32
N SER A 433 -11.97 -64.58 -4.65
CA SER A 433 -11.80 -63.31 -5.34
C SER A 433 -13.02 -62.39 -5.13
N GLU A 434 -14.23 -62.95 -5.07
CA GLU A 434 -15.45 -62.20 -4.79
C GLU A 434 -15.52 -61.72 -3.35
N THR A 435 -15.11 -62.53 -2.36
CA THR A 435 -15.06 -62.08 -0.96
C THR A 435 -13.99 -61.01 -0.74
N MET A 436 -12.79 -61.16 -1.33
CA MET A 436 -11.75 -60.13 -1.29
C MET A 436 -12.19 -58.83 -1.96
N ARG A 437 -12.84 -58.90 -3.13
CA ARG A 437 -13.39 -57.72 -3.80
C ARG A 437 -14.48 -57.03 -2.96
N LYS A 438 -15.34 -57.80 -2.29
CA LYS A 438 -16.37 -57.26 -1.38
C LYS A 438 -15.74 -56.59 -0.14
N SER A 439 -14.74 -57.22 0.46
CA SER A 439 -14.01 -56.65 1.60
C SER A 439 -13.28 -55.36 1.22
N HIS A 440 -12.55 -55.37 0.10
CA HIS A 440 -11.83 -54.20 -0.38
C HIS A 440 -12.79 -53.05 -0.75
N LYS A 441 -13.93 -53.34 -1.41
CA LYS A 441 -14.98 -52.34 -1.67
C LYS A 441 -15.57 -51.76 -0.37
N LYS A 442 -15.66 -52.54 0.70
CA LYS A 442 -16.13 -52.06 2.01
C LYS A 442 -15.10 -51.12 2.63
N GLU A 443 -13.84 -51.53 2.71
CA GLU A 443 -12.75 -50.70 3.24
C GLU A 443 -12.59 -49.38 2.48
N LEU A 444 -12.75 -49.41 1.15
CA LEU A 444 -12.65 -48.22 0.31
C LEU A 444 -13.81 -47.23 0.60
N ARG A 445 -15.02 -47.74 0.87
CA ARG A 445 -16.16 -46.92 1.31
C ARG A 445 -15.94 -46.36 2.72
N ASP A 446 -15.42 -47.16 3.64
CA ASP A 446 -15.13 -46.71 5.02
C ASP A 446 -14.00 -45.66 5.03
N CYS A 447 -13.02 -45.78 4.14
CA CYS A 447 -11.97 -44.78 3.91
C CYS A 447 -12.55 -43.48 3.33
N GLN A 448 -13.38 -43.58 2.29
CA GLN A 448 -14.08 -42.42 1.71
C GLN A 448 -14.97 -41.71 2.74
N TYR A 449 -15.66 -42.46 3.60
CA TYR A 449 -16.49 -41.91 4.66
C TYR A 449 -15.68 -41.15 5.72
N ARG A 450 -14.54 -41.71 6.16
CA ARG A 450 -13.64 -41.02 7.09
C ARG A 450 -13.05 -39.74 6.49
N ASN A 451 -12.64 -39.78 5.23
CA ASN A 451 -12.12 -38.60 4.53
C ASN A 451 -13.20 -37.52 4.39
N MET A 452 -14.43 -37.90 4.06
CA MET A 452 -15.57 -36.97 4.00
C MET A 452 -15.84 -36.30 5.35
N LEU A 453 -15.82 -37.05 6.47
CA LEU A 453 -15.99 -36.48 7.80
C LEU A 453 -14.85 -35.49 8.16
N GLN A 454 -13.61 -35.82 7.80
CA GLN A 454 -12.48 -34.91 8.01
C GLN A 454 -12.60 -33.63 7.17
N ILE A 455 -13.05 -33.74 5.92
CA ILE A 455 -13.31 -32.57 5.07
C ILE A 455 -14.39 -31.68 5.70
N GLN A 456 -15.50 -32.26 6.14
CA GLN A 456 -16.57 -31.50 6.82
C GLN A 456 -16.10 -30.83 8.11
N GLU A 457 -15.24 -31.49 8.90
CA GLU A 457 -14.67 -30.89 10.10
C GLU A 457 -13.74 -29.72 9.77
N MET A 458 -12.91 -29.84 8.73
CA MET A 458 -12.06 -28.76 8.25
C MET A 458 -12.88 -27.58 7.70
N GLU A 459 -13.95 -27.86 6.95
CA GLU A 459 -14.87 -26.83 6.44
C GLU A 459 -15.52 -26.04 7.58
N ARG A 460 -16.01 -26.71 8.62
CA ARG A 460 -16.54 -26.04 9.83
C ARG A 460 -15.50 -25.18 10.53
N LYS A 461 -14.26 -25.67 10.69
CA LYS A 461 -13.17 -24.89 11.30
C LYS A 461 -12.83 -23.65 10.45
N MET A 462 -12.82 -23.79 9.13
CA MET A 462 -12.61 -22.67 8.20
C MET A 462 -13.74 -21.65 8.28
N GLU A 463 -14.98 -22.08 8.44
CA GLU A 463 -16.14 -21.20 8.56
C GLU A 463 -16.10 -20.36 9.85
N ILE A 464 -15.77 -20.98 10.98
CA ILE A 464 -15.58 -20.28 12.27
C ILE A 464 -14.45 -19.23 12.16
N LEU A 465 -13.33 -19.59 11.51
CA LEU A 465 -12.22 -18.65 11.29
C LEU A 465 -12.63 -17.49 10.37
N ARG A 466 -13.41 -17.75 9.32
CA ARG A 466 -13.95 -16.69 8.44
C ARG A 466 -14.86 -15.74 9.20
N ALA A 467 -15.74 -16.26 10.06
CA ALA A 467 -16.63 -15.45 10.90
C ALA A 467 -15.83 -14.55 11.87
N ALA A 468 -14.82 -15.11 12.57
CA ALA A 468 -13.97 -14.35 13.47
C ALA A 468 -13.19 -13.23 12.75
N HIS A 469 -12.66 -13.52 11.55
CA HIS A 469 -11.99 -12.50 10.73
C HIS A 469 -12.92 -11.39 10.25
N MET A 470 -14.17 -11.73 9.89
CA MET A 470 -15.17 -10.73 9.50
C MET A 470 -15.52 -9.82 10.67
N GLU A 471 -15.69 -10.38 11.87
CA GLU A 471 -15.94 -9.60 13.09
C GLU A 471 -14.77 -8.63 13.40
N GLU A 472 -13.53 -9.10 13.28
CA GLU A 472 -12.37 -8.26 13.51
C GLU A 472 -12.20 -7.16 12.45
N ALA A 473 -12.51 -7.48 11.19
CA ALA A 473 -12.53 -6.49 10.10
C ALA A 473 -13.56 -5.39 10.39
N GLU A 474 -14.75 -5.73 10.89
CA GLU A 474 -15.74 -4.74 11.31
C GLU A 474 -15.29 -3.93 12.53
N ARG A 475 -14.63 -4.54 13.52
CA ARG A 475 -14.02 -3.81 14.66
C ARG A 475 -12.93 -2.84 14.18
N LEU A 476 -12.13 -3.22 13.18
CA LEU A 476 -11.11 -2.34 12.62
C LEU A 476 -11.74 -1.19 11.83
N LYS A 477 -12.76 -1.45 11.01
CA LYS A 477 -13.53 -0.40 10.32
C LYS A 477 -14.15 0.58 11.30
N ALA A 478 -14.72 0.10 12.41
CA ALA A 478 -15.26 0.95 13.47
C ALA A 478 -14.18 1.87 14.07
N ARG A 479 -13.00 1.33 14.39
CA ARG A 479 -11.84 2.11 14.88
C ARG A 479 -11.35 3.14 13.88
N ILE A 480 -11.31 2.80 12.59
CA ILE A 480 -10.93 3.74 11.52
C ILE A 480 -11.96 4.86 11.40
N ARG A 481 -13.26 4.55 11.41
CA ARG A 481 -14.34 5.55 11.41
C ARG A 481 -14.23 6.50 12.60
N GLN A 482 -13.95 5.97 13.80
CA GLN A 482 -13.73 6.79 14.99
C GLN A 482 -12.53 7.73 14.83
N LYS A 483 -11.38 7.22 14.39
CA LYS A 483 -10.19 8.06 14.13
C LYS A 483 -10.43 9.12 13.06
N MET A 484 -11.20 8.79 12.02
CA MET A 484 -11.56 9.73 10.96
C MET A 484 -12.48 10.84 11.48
N ASN A 485 -13.46 10.50 12.34
CA ASN A 485 -14.30 11.49 13.01
C ASN A 485 -13.48 12.43 13.92
N ASP A 486 -12.46 11.91 14.61
CA ASP A 486 -11.56 12.73 15.44
C ASP A 486 -10.70 13.68 14.58
N ILE A 487 -10.21 13.22 13.44
CA ILE A 487 -9.50 14.06 12.48
C ILE A 487 -10.43 15.16 11.97
N HIS A 488 -11.66 14.81 11.58
CA HIS A 488 -12.64 15.79 11.10
C HIS A 488 -12.98 16.85 12.17
N ARG A 489 -13.16 16.44 13.44
CA ARG A 489 -13.36 17.37 14.55
C ARG A 489 -12.19 18.35 14.71
N ARG A 490 -10.94 17.87 14.56
CA ARG A 490 -9.74 18.72 14.61
C ARG A 490 -9.67 19.69 13.44
N GLU A 491 -10.00 19.25 12.24
CA GLU A 491 -10.05 20.12 11.06
C GLU A 491 -11.11 21.22 11.22
N GLN A 492 -12.31 20.87 11.72
CA GLN A 492 -13.35 21.85 12.03
C GLN A 492 -12.87 22.86 13.06
N LEU A 493 -12.20 22.42 14.13
CA LEU A 493 -11.65 23.30 15.15
C LEU A 493 -10.55 24.21 14.57
N HIS A 494 -9.66 23.68 13.74
CA HIS A 494 -8.62 24.46 13.06
C HIS A 494 -9.22 25.50 12.11
N LYS A 495 -10.28 25.15 11.37
CA LYS A 495 -11.04 26.10 10.54
C LYS A 495 -11.65 27.23 11.38
N ARG A 496 -12.23 26.93 12.55
CA ARG A 496 -12.77 27.94 13.48
C ARG A 496 -11.66 28.88 14.00
N LEU A 497 -10.54 28.34 14.45
CA LEU A 497 -9.38 29.13 14.90
C LEU A 497 -8.85 30.04 13.78
N LYS A 498 -8.65 29.50 12.58
CA LYS A 498 -8.19 30.27 11.41
C LYS A 498 -9.19 31.36 11.02
N HIS A 499 -10.49 31.12 11.22
CA HIS A 499 -11.51 32.14 11.03
C HIS A 499 -11.39 33.23 12.09
N GLN A 500 -11.39 32.89 13.38
CA GLN A 500 -11.24 33.86 14.48
C GLN A 500 -9.97 34.72 14.35
N ILE A 501 -8.82 34.12 14.00
CA ILE A 501 -7.57 34.86 13.75
C ILE A 501 -7.75 35.84 12.60
N ARG A 502 -8.39 35.43 11.49
CA ARG A 502 -8.70 36.35 10.38
C ARG A 502 -9.64 37.47 10.82
N THR A 503 -10.66 37.18 11.61
CA THR A 503 -11.58 38.19 12.15
C THR A 503 -10.83 39.19 13.02
N MET A 504 -9.89 38.73 13.86
CA MET A 504 -9.02 39.59 14.65
C MET A 504 -8.10 40.46 13.81
N VAL A 505 -7.42 39.88 12.83
CA VAL A 505 -6.51 40.62 11.95
C VAL A 505 -7.30 41.68 11.18
N ASN A 506 -8.49 41.35 10.69
CA ASN A 506 -9.37 42.29 10.02
C ASN A 506 -9.91 43.37 10.98
N TYR A 507 -10.23 43.01 12.22
CA TYR A 507 -10.64 43.96 13.26
C TYR A 507 -9.51 44.92 13.61
N GLN A 508 -8.28 44.42 13.80
CA GLN A 508 -7.09 45.25 14.04
C GLN A 508 -6.78 46.14 12.84
N ALA A 509 -6.85 45.62 11.61
CA ALA A 509 -6.65 46.40 10.40
C ALA A 509 -7.69 47.53 10.24
N LYS A 510 -8.95 47.28 10.60
CA LYS A 510 -10.01 48.30 10.59
C LYS A 510 -9.87 49.32 11.72
N ASN A 511 -9.40 48.90 12.89
CA ASN A 511 -9.30 49.75 14.09
C ASN A 511 -7.92 50.37 14.32
N MET A 512 -6.94 50.14 13.46
CA MET A 512 -5.69 50.89 13.48
C MET A 512 -5.85 52.40 13.20
N ASN A 513 -7.05 52.84 12.80
CA ASN A 513 -7.42 54.25 12.69
C ASN A 513 -8.44 54.73 13.75
N ALA A 514 -8.86 53.88 14.69
CA ALA A 514 -9.89 54.21 15.69
C ALA A 514 -9.48 53.77 17.10
N THR A 515 -9.61 54.66 18.08
CA THR A 515 -9.28 54.48 19.50
C THR A 515 -10.13 53.40 20.17
N VAL A 516 -9.84 52.12 19.91
CA VAL A 516 -10.43 51.01 20.63
C VAL A 516 -9.64 50.76 21.91
N SER A 517 -10.35 50.57 23.03
CA SER A 517 -9.76 50.37 24.34
C SER A 517 -8.94 49.07 24.39
N VAL A 518 -7.79 49.15 25.05
CA VAL A 518 -6.84 48.05 25.27
C VAL A 518 -7.53 46.82 25.89
N GLU A 519 -8.61 47.02 26.64
CA GLU A 519 -9.44 46.00 27.28
C GLU A 519 -10.14 45.05 26.28
N GLU A 520 -10.58 45.53 25.12
CA GLU A 520 -11.23 44.71 24.08
C GLU A 520 -10.22 43.70 23.48
N CYS A 521 -9.02 44.19 23.14
CA CYS A 521 -7.91 43.37 22.66
C CYS A 521 -7.45 42.34 23.71
N ARG A 522 -7.38 42.74 24.99
CA ARG A 522 -7.06 41.82 26.09
C ARG A 522 -8.10 40.71 26.24
N ARG A 523 -9.39 41.02 26.05
CA ARG A 523 -10.48 40.03 26.14
C ARG A 523 -10.34 38.95 25.05
N ILE A 524 -10.06 39.37 23.83
CA ILE A 524 -9.89 38.49 22.68
C ILE A 524 -8.63 37.61 22.83
N VAL A 525 -7.51 38.17 23.27
CA VAL A 525 -6.28 37.41 23.52
C VAL A 525 -6.49 36.35 24.61
N ARG A 526 -7.26 36.65 25.66
CA ARG A 526 -7.59 35.65 26.70
C ARG A 526 -8.43 34.50 26.14
N ALA A 527 -9.37 34.77 25.25
CA ALA A 527 -10.17 33.74 24.59
C ALA A 527 -9.30 32.80 23.73
N LEU A 528 -8.36 33.35 22.95
CA LEU A 528 -7.40 32.57 22.17
C LEU A 528 -6.49 31.70 23.07
N ILE A 529 -6.02 32.24 24.19
CA ILE A 529 -5.20 31.48 25.15
C ILE A 529 -6.00 30.31 25.75
N GLN A 530 -7.29 30.50 26.04
CA GLN A 530 -8.15 29.42 26.53
C GLN A 530 -8.36 28.31 25.48
N GLU A 531 -8.65 28.66 24.22
CA GLU A 531 -8.76 27.66 23.14
C GLU A 531 -7.44 26.93 22.88
N ALA A 532 -6.30 27.62 22.92
CA ALA A 532 -4.98 27.01 22.77
C ALA A 532 -4.65 26.03 23.92
N ARG A 533 -5.09 26.33 25.15
CA ARG A 533 -4.96 25.39 26.28
C ARG A 533 -5.84 24.15 26.12
N LEU A 534 -7.04 24.32 25.56
CA LEU A 534 -7.96 23.21 25.29
C LEU A 534 -7.38 22.26 24.21
N LEU A 535 -6.72 22.83 23.19
CA LEU A 535 -5.96 22.07 22.19
C LEU A 535 -4.79 21.28 22.80
N ARG A 536 -4.08 21.88 23.76
CA ARG A 536 -2.97 21.20 24.46
C ARG A 536 -3.47 20.06 25.33
N ALA A 537 -4.56 20.25 26.09
CA ALA A 537 -5.18 19.19 26.88
C ALA A 537 -5.65 18.00 26.01
N MET A 538 -6.28 18.27 24.86
CA MET A 538 -6.67 17.24 23.89
C MET A 538 -5.47 16.51 23.23
N ALA A 539 -4.30 17.13 23.21
CA ALA A 539 -3.08 16.52 22.71
C ALA A 539 -2.41 15.65 23.80
N GLU A 540 -2.42 16.10 25.05
CA GLU A 540 -1.86 15.39 26.21
C GLU A 540 -2.68 14.14 26.59
N GLU A 541 -4.01 14.15 26.44
CA GLU A 541 -4.85 12.94 26.60
C GLU A 541 -4.43 11.78 25.68
N ARG A 542 -3.76 12.05 24.54
CA ARG A 542 -3.23 11.00 23.64
C ARG A 542 -1.96 10.33 24.14
N GLU A 543 -1.12 11.00 24.93
CA GLU A 543 0.10 10.38 25.46
C GLU A 543 -0.19 9.35 26.55
N ILE A 544 -1.35 9.50 27.22
CA ILE A 544 -1.81 8.58 28.26
C ILE A 544 -2.39 7.30 27.65
N ASP A 545 -3.12 7.40 26.53
CA ASP A 545 -3.68 6.23 25.83
C ASP A 545 -2.66 5.46 24.97
N SER A 546 -1.64 6.12 24.39
CA SER A 546 -0.60 5.41 23.63
C SER A 546 0.26 4.48 24.47
N ASN A 547 0.33 4.71 25.79
CA ASN A 547 1.07 3.86 26.73
C ASN A 547 0.19 2.80 27.42
N GLN A 548 -1.14 2.81 27.21
CA GLN A 548 -2.09 1.86 27.80
C GLN A 548 -2.72 0.85 26.83
N VAL A 549 -2.37 0.85 25.54
CA VAL A 549 -2.73 -0.26 24.64
C VAL A 549 -1.77 -1.44 24.85
N GLN A 550 -1.82 -2.04 26.05
CA GLN A 550 -1.49 -3.46 26.20
C GLN A 550 -2.54 -4.24 25.40
N PHE A 551 -2.10 -5.06 24.45
CA PHE A 551 -2.91 -6.16 23.93
C PHE A 551 -3.21 -7.09 25.10
N CYS A 552 -4.34 -6.87 25.77
CA CYS A 552 -4.81 -7.72 26.85
C CYS A 552 -5.29 -9.05 26.26
N ASN A 553 -4.60 -10.13 26.66
CA ASN A 553 -5.15 -11.47 26.85
C ASN A 553 -5.67 -12.24 25.62
N LEU A 554 -4.94 -12.26 24.50
CA LEU A 554 -4.97 -13.44 23.64
C LEU A 554 -3.86 -14.40 24.08
N PRO A 555 -4.14 -15.70 24.34
CA PRO A 555 -3.10 -16.70 24.55
C PRO A 555 -2.07 -16.63 23.43
N ASP A 556 -0.79 -16.75 23.74
CA ASP A 556 0.32 -16.68 22.77
C ASP A 556 0.12 -17.65 21.59
N GLU A 557 -0.60 -18.76 21.80
CA GLU A 557 -0.99 -19.71 20.77
C GLU A 557 -1.99 -19.11 19.76
N ILE A 558 -2.95 -18.29 20.21
CA ILE A 558 -3.84 -17.56 19.30
C ILE A 558 -3.09 -16.43 18.61
N TYR A 559 -2.18 -15.72 19.29
CA TYR A 559 -1.37 -14.67 18.65
C TYR A 559 -0.40 -15.25 17.60
N LYS A 560 0.21 -16.41 17.88
CA LYS A 560 1.05 -17.17 16.95
C LYS A 560 0.23 -17.77 15.80
N MET A 561 -0.95 -18.31 16.08
CA MET A 561 -1.86 -18.81 15.05
C MET A 561 -2.43 -17.67 14.20
N PHE A 562 -2.64 -16.49 14.78
CA PHE A 562 -3.11 -15.29 14.10
C PHE A 562 -2.01 -14.66 13.24
N THR A 563 -0.76 -14.63 13.71
CA THR A 563 0.41 -14.22 12.90
C THR A 563 0.74 -15.26 11.84
N PHE A 564 0.60 -16.56 12.12
CA PHE A 564 0.71 -17.65 11.15
C PHE A 564 -0.41 -17.57 10.09
N LEU A 565 -1.65 -17.27 10.46
CA LEU A 565 -2.77 -17.07 9.53
C LEU A 565 -2.62 -15.75 8.75
N LEU A 566 -2.10 -14.67 9.34
CA LEU A 566 -1.74 -13.44 8.60
C LEU A 566 -0.57 -13.67 7.63
N GLN A 567 0.42 -14.50 8.01
CA GLN A 567 1.53 -14.89 7.14
C GLN A 567 1.08 -15.85 6.04
N MET A 568 0.19 -16.80 6.33
CA MET A 568 -0.44 -17.69 5.35
C MET A 568 -1.37 -16.93 4.42
N LYS A 569 -2.12 -15.94 4.90
CA LYS A 569 -2.98 -15.07 4.07
C LYS A 569 -2.18 -14.02 3.29
N ALA A 570 -1.01 -13.64 3.77
CA ALA A 570 -0.01 -12.91 2.98
C ALA A 570 0.61 -13.82 1.90
N LEU A 571 0.79 -15.11 2.16
CA LEU A 571 1.31 -16.10 1.21
C LEU A 571 0.26 -16.63 0.21
N GLU A 572 -1.02 -16.68 0.54
CA GLU A 572 -2.14 -16.95 -0.39
C GLU A 572 -2.55 -15.68 -1.16
N GLY A 573 -2.38 -14.54 -0.50
CA GLY A 573 -2.53 -13.22 -1.11
C GLY A 573 -1.39 -12.88 -2.05
N LEU A 574 -0.17 -13.42 -1.90
CA LEU A 574 0.96 -13.06 -2.76
C LEU A 574 0.79 -13.56 -4.21
N PRO A 575 0.39 -14.81 -4.50
CA PRO A 575 0.08 -15.25 -5.85
C PRO A 575 -1.11 -14.51 -6.44
N ALA A 576 -2.13 -14.18 -5.66
CA ALA A 576 -3.32 -13.46 -6.14
C ALA A 576 -3.10 -11.94 -6.31
N LEU A 577 -2.35 -11.27 -5.43
CA LEU A 577 -1.91 -9.87 -5.57
C LEU A 577 -0.78 -9.75 -6.57
N GLN A 578 0.10 -10.74 -6.72
CA GLN A 578 1.04 -10.78 -7.83
C GLN A 578 0.31 -11.12 -9.13
N LEU A 579 -0.73 -11.98 -9.16
CA LEU A 579 -1.57 -12.15 -10.36
C LEU A 579 -2.40 -10.90 -10.65
N ARG A 580 -2.83 -10.13 -9.64
CA ARG A 580 -3.64 -8.92 -9.80
C ARG A 580 -2.78 -7.71 -10.12
N LYS A 581 -1.56 -7.60 -9.57
CA LYS A 581 -0.50 -6.66 -9.97
C LYS A 581 0.15 -7.06 -11.29
N LYS A 582 0.27 -8.34 -11.63
CA LYS A 582 0.71 -8.86 -12.95
C LYS A 582 -0.41 -8.78 -13.97
N LYS A 583 -1.68 -8.93 -13.59
CA LYS A 583 -2.86 -8.59 -14.44
C LYS A 583 -3.00 -7.09 -14.58
N GLN A 584 -2.74 -6.27 -13.56
CA GLN A 584 -2.75 -4.80 -13.67
C GLN A 584 -1.52 -4.30 -14.43
N ARG A 585 -0.34 -4.91 -14.27
CA ARG A 585 0.85 -4.63 -15.09
C ARG A 585 0.67 -5.14 -16.50
N ARG A 586 0.05 -6.30 -16.73
CA ARG A 586 -0.35 -6.78 -18.06
C ARG A 586 -1.52 -5.99 -18.63
N LYS A 587 -2.41 -5.40 -17.82
CA LYS A 587 -3.51 -4.52 -18.27
C LYS A 587 -2.98 -3.13 -18.58
N LYS A 588 -2.08 -2.57 -17.75
CA LYS A 588 -1.31 -1.35 -18.06
C LYS A 588 -0.35 -1.55 -19.23
N GLN A 589 0.32 -2.70 -19.34
CA GLN A 589 1.15 -3.05 -20.50
C GLN A 589 0.31 -3.39 -21.74
N ARG A 590 -0.91 -3.93 -21.61
CA ARG A 590 -1.84 -4.12 -22.75
C ARG A 590 -2.47 -2.80 -23.20
N LEU A 591 -2.75 -1.88 -22.27
CA LEU A 591 -3.23 -0.51 -22.55
C LEU A 591 -2.09 0.38 -23.09
N ALA A 592 -0.86 0.21 -22.61
CA ALA A 592 0.33 0.85 -23.19
C ALA A 592 0.71 0.19 -24.53
N ALA A 593 0.51 -1.12 -24.70
CA ALA A 593 0.74 -1.83 -25.97
C ALA A 593 -0.34 -1.57 -27.03
N SER A 594 -1.49 -0.98 -26.68
CA SER A 594 -2.46 -0.55 -27.71
C SER A 594 -2.02 0.72 -28.44
N LEU A 595 -1.13 1.54 -27.85
CA LEU A 595 -0.55 2.75 -28.42
C LEU A 595 0.96 2.54 -28.61
N SER A 596 1.33 1.63 -29.51
CA SER A 596 2.73 1.43 -29.92
C SER A 596 3.32 2.73 -30.47
N ASP A 597 4.63 2.92 -30.28
CA ASP A 597 5.34 4.09 -30.82
C ASP A 597 5.13 4.24 -32.33
N GLU A 598 5.08 3.12 -33.07
CA GLU A 598 4.79 3.10 -34.52
C GLU A 598 3.44 3.73 -34.87
N LYS A 599 2.40 3.48 -34.07
CA LYS A 599 1.06 4.06 -34.30
C LYS A 599 1.03 5.55 -33.97
N LEU A 600 1.73 5.96 -32.92
CA LEU A 600 1.86 7.38 -32.57
C LEU A 600 2.69 8.13 -33.61
N GLU A 601 3.73 7.51 -34.15
CA GLU A 601 4.56 8.05 -35.22
C GLU A 601 3.74 8.22 -36.51
N TYR A 602 2.99 7.18 -36.90
CA TYR A 602 2.04 7.28 -38.02
C TYR A 602 1.01 8.39 -37.81
N LEU A 603 0.41 8.46 -36.61
CA LEU A 603 -0.59 9.47 -36.29
C LEU A 603 0.02 10.88 -36.30
N SER A 604 1.26 11.03 -35.82
CA SER A 604 1.96 12.31 -35.78
C SER A 604 2.16 12.90 -37.18
N PHE A 605 2.47 12.05 -38.16
CA PHE A 605 2.56 12.44 -39.56
C PHE A 605 1.22 12.95 -40.12
N LYS A 606 0.10 12.33 -39.70
CA LYS A 606 -1.24 12.62 -40.23
C LYS A 606 -1.93 13.83 -39.62
N ILE A 607 -1.59 14.18 -38.38
CA ILE A 607 -2.19 15.30 -37.66
C ILE A 607 -1.38 16.58 -37.83
N THR A 608 -0.08 16.48 -38.15
CA THR A 608 0.92 17.55 -38.27
C THR A 608 0.41 18.98 -38.10
N ASP A 609 -0.36 19.51 -39.02
CA ASP A 609 -0.88 20.89 -39.02
C ASP A 609 -1.90 21.23 -37.91
N LYS A 610 -2.67 20.26 -37.41
CA LYS A 610 -3.66 20.43 -36.32
C LYS A 610 -3.21 19.89 -34.96
N TRP A 611 -1.91 19.64 -34.74
CA TRP A 611 -1.43 18.99 -33.51
C TRP A 611 -1.71 19.75 -32.22
N ARG A 612 -1.69 21.10 -32.25
CA ARG A 612 -2.04 21.92 -31.09
C ARG A 612 -3.51 21.75 -30.69
N TYR A 613 -4.41 21.66 -31.67
CA TYR A 613 -5.84 21.43 -31.42
C TYR A 613 -6.10 20.04 -30.85
N VAL A 614 -5.43 19.01 -31.39
CA VAL A 614 -5.49 17.65 -30.81
C VAL A 614 -4.90 17.62 -29.41
N GLY A 615 -3.77 18.31 -29.17
CA GLY A 615 -3.16 18.43 -27.85
C GLY A 615 -4.10 19.09 -26.83
N GLU A 616 -4.83 20.13 -27.23
CA GLU A 616 -5.82 20.80 -26.38
C GLU A 616 -6.97 19.87 -26.00
N GLN A 617 -7.53 19.11 -26.96
CA GLN A 617 -8.58 18.12 -26.67
C GLN A 617 -8.08 16.96 -25.80
N LEU A 618 -6.79 16.64 -25.89
CA LEU A 618 -6.13 15.68 -24.99
C LEU A 618 -5.84 16.25 -23.59
N GLY A 619 -6.11 17.53 -23.34
CA GLY A 619 -5.84 18.21 -22.06
C GLY A 619 -4.40 18.69 -21.88
N VAL A 620 -3.58 18.67 -22.94
CA VAL A 620 -2.21 19.19 -22.91
C VAL A 620 -2.25 20.72 -22.81
N THR A 621 -1.63 21.27 -21.77
CA THR A 621 -1.63 22.73 -21.56
C THR A 621 -0.87 23.50 -22.64
N HIS A 622 -1.30 24.72 -22.93
CA HIS A 622 -0.64 25.61 -23.90
C HIS A 622 0.85 25.83 -23.59
N ASN A 623 1.19 26.04 -22.30
CA ASN A 623 2.58 26.17 -21.86
C ASN A 623 3.43 24.94 -22.24
N ARG A 624 2.84 23.73 -22.17
CA ARG A 624 3.55 22.49 -22.52
C ARG A 624 3.74 22.37 -24.01
N MET A 625 2.76 22.77 -24.81
CA MET A 625 2.88 22.82 -26.27
C MET A 625 3.92 23.85 -26.70
N ASP A 626 3.97 25.02 -26.06
CA ASP A 626 4.99 26.04 -26.31
C ASP A 626 6.39 25.53 -25.94
N MET A 627 6.54 24.80 -24.83
CA MET A 627 7.81 24.14 -24.49
C MET A 627 8.25 23.13 -25.56
N ILE A 628 7.34 22.28 -26.05
CA ILE A 628 7.65 21.28 -27.08
C ILE A 628 8.06 21.96 -28.40
N GLU A 629 7.39 23.05 -28.76
CA GLU A 629 7.75 23.85 -29.92
C GLU A 629 9.12 24.53 -29.76
N MET A 630 9.43 25.04 -28.57
CA MET A 630 10.76 25.59 -28.27
C MET A 630 11.87 24.53 -28.30
N ASP A 631 11.60 23.34 -27.76
CA ASP A 631 12.58 22.25 -27.72
C ASP A 631 12.83 21.64 -29.11
N ILE A 632 11.84 21.70 -30.02
CA ILE A 632 11.91 21.12 -31.36
C ILE A 632 11.39 22.13 -32.42
N PRO A 633 12.13 23.20 -32.72
CA PRO A 633 11.60 24.36 -33.47
C PRO A 633 11.35 24.14 -34.97
N LEU A 634 11.83 23.04 -35.56
CA LEU A 634 11.91 22.88 -37.02
C LEU A 634 11.12 21.68 -37.58
N SER A 635 10.46 20.90 -36.73
CA SER A 635 9.76 19.69 -37.20
C SER A 635 8.44 19.52 -36.46
N VAL A 636 7.36 19.91 -37.12
CA VAL A 636 5.98 19.77 -36.63
C VAL A 636 5.65 18.29 -36.37
N GLU A 637 6.16 17.37 -37.19
CA GLU A 637 6.04 15.92 -36.98
C GLU A 637 6.66 15.49 -35.65
N ARG A 638 7.89 15.93 -35.36
CA ARG A 638 8.57 15.61 -34.10
C ARG A 638 7.93 16.31 -32.90
N GLN A 639 7.42 17.54 -33.06
CA GLN A 639 6.65 18.24 -32.04
C GLN A 639 5.37 17.44 -31.70
N THR A 640 4.62 17.03 -32.72
CA THR A 640 3.40 16.23 -32.60
C THR A 640 3.68 14.88 -31.93
N LEU A 641 4.73 14.18 -32.38
CA LEU A 641 5.12 12.90 -31.79
C LEU A 641 5.54 13.05 -30.33
N THR A 642 6.29 14.11 -30.00
CA THR A 642 6.74 14.39 -28.63
C THR A 642 5.56 14.74 -27.73
N MET A 643 4.59 15.51 -28.24
CA MET A 643 3.34 15.80 -27.55
C MET A 643 2.54 14.53 -27.26
N LEU A 644 2.33 13.66 -28.27
CA LEU A 644 1.61 12.41 -28.12
C LEU A 644 2.32 11.44 -27.16
N LYS A 645 3.65 11.39 -27.18
CA LYS A 645 4.45 10.62 -26.22
C LYS A 645 4.35 11.19 -24.81
N SER A 646 4.47 12.51 -24.64
CA SER A 646 4.34 13.13 -23.31
C SER A 646 2.96 12.93 -22.72
N TRP A 647 1.91 13.09 -23.51
CA TRP A 647 0.52 12.83 -23.09
C TRP A 647 0.33 11.37 -22.69
N ARG A 648 0.81 10.41 -23.51
CA ARG A 648 0.74 8.98 -23.19
C ARG A 648 1.44 8.66 -21.86
N ASP A 649 2.63 9.21 -21.66
CA ASP A 649 3.51 8.86 -20.55
C ASP A 649 3.09 9.55 -19.23
N GLU A 650 2.58 10.78 -19.29
CA GLU A 650 2.17 11.59 -18.13
C GLU A 650 0.71 11.30 -17.70
N ASP A 651 -0.25 11.28 -18.63
CA ASP A 651 -1.69 11.14 -18.33
C ASP A 651 -2.20 9.70 -18.40
N GLY A 652 -1.30 8.77 -18.73
CA GLY A 652 -1.57 7.32 -18.76
C GLY A 652 -2.22 6.83 -20.05
N GLY A 653 -2.27 7.67 -21.09
CA GLY A 653 -2.53 7.28 -22.48
C GLY A 653 -3.80 6.47 -22.68
N LYS A 654 -4.94 6.99 -22.23
CA LYS A 654 -6.22 6.30 -22.42
C LYS A 654 -6.65 6.40 -23.88
N LEU A 655 -6.72 5.25 -24.55
CA LEU A 655 -7.12 5.13 -25.95
C LEU A 655 -8.43 5.86 -26.28
N ASN A 656 -9.42 5.80 -25.38
CA ASN A 656 -10.71 6.44 -25.60
C ASN A 656 -10.61 7.96 -25.66
N GLU A 657 -9.74 8.58 -24.84
CA GLU A 657 -9.53 10.03 -24.85
C GLU A 657 -8.85 10.46 -26.16
N LEU A 658 -7.91 9.67 -26.67
CA LEU A 658 -7.34 9.89 -28.00
C LEU A 658 -8.37 9.77 -29.11
N VAL A 659 -9.23 8.76 -29.06
CA VAL A 659 -10.26 8.55 -30.09
C VAL A 659 -11.29 9.68 -30.07
N GLU A 660 -11.72 10.13 -28.89
CA GLU A 660 -12.62 11.28 -28.74
C GLU A 660 -11.98 12.57 -29.27
N ALA A 661 -10.72 12.84 -28.89
CA ALA A 661 -9.98 14.00 -29.37
C ALA A 661 -9.82 13.97 -30.91
N LEU A 662 -9.52 12.81 -31.50
CA LEU A 662 -9.42 12.67 -32.96
C LEU A 662 -10.76 12.94 -33.65
N ILE A 663 -11.87 12.47 -33.07
CA ILE A 663 -13.20 12.68 -33.63
C ILE A 663 -13.60 14.16 -33.60
N GLU A 664 -13.32 14.85 -32.49
CA GLU A 664 -13.56 16.28 -32.32
C GLU A 664 -12.67 17.14 -33.24
N CYS A 665 -11.51 16.61 -33.63
CA CYS A 665 -10.58 17.23 -34.56
C CYS A 665 -10.81 16.85 -36.04
N GLU A 666 -11.92 16.16 -36.34
CA GLU A 666 -12.29 15.68 -37.68
C GLU A 666 -11.31 14.66 -38.30
N PHE A 667 -10.61 13.91 -37.45
CA PHE A 667 -9.66 12.85 -37.82
C PHE A 667 -10.28 11.44 -37.73
N ASP A 668 -11.59 11.34 -37.98
CA ASP A 668 -12.41 10.12 -37.88
C ASP A 668 -11.81 8.92 -38.63
N GLN A 669 -11.21 9.18 -39.80
CA GLN A 669 -10.60 8.17 -40.67
C GLN A 669 -9.43 7.41 -40.01
N TYR A 670 -8.82 7.97 -38.96
CA TYR A 670 -7.69 7.35 -38.25
C TYR A 670 -8.11 6.59 -36.99
N VAL A 671 -9.38 6.67 -36.58
CA VAL A 671 -9.92 5.95 -35.41
C VAL A 671 -9.79 4.43 -35.59
N GLY A 672 -9.93 3.93 -36.82
CA GLY A 672 -9.77 2.50 -37.15
C GLY A 672 -8.35 1.94 -36.90
N LEU A 673 -7.33 2.79 -36.75
CA LEU A 673 -5.97 2.35 -36.39
C LEU A 673 -5.87 1.90 -34.92
N PHE A 674 -6.78 2.39 -34.09
CA PHE A 674 -6.74 2.26 -32.64
C PHE A 674 -7.77 1.27 -32.11
N MET A 675 -8.86 1.04 -32.84
CA MET A 675 -9.99 0.22 -32.38
C MET A 675 -10.40 -0.83 -33.42
N PRO A 676 -10.90 -2.01 -33.00
CA PRO A 676 -11.49 -2.98 -33.92
C PRO A 676 -12.65 -2.36 -34.73
N PRO A 677 -12.89 -2.80 -35.98
CA PRO A 677 -13.92 -2.22 -36.87
C PRO A 677 -15.30 -2.11 -36.23
N ASP A 678 -15.75 -3.14 -35.50
CA ASP A 678 -17.06 -3.17 -34.85
C ASP A 678 -17.19 -2.08 -33.76
N HIS A 679 -16.10 -1.82 -33.04
CA HIS A 679 -16.04 -0.81 -32.00
C HIS A 679 -15.93 0.60 -32.58
N ALA A 680 -15.16 0.76 -33.67
CA ALA A 680 -15.11 2.02 -34.41
C ALA A 680 -16.49 2.39 -34.98
N ALA A 681 -17.21 1.42 -35.54
CA ALA A 681 -18.57 1.62 -36.06
C ALA A 681 -19.54 2.13 -34.97
N HIS A 682 -19.51 1.51 -33.78
CA HIS A 682 -20.34 1.93 -32.65
C HIS A 682 -20.00 3.35 -32.15
N VAL A 683 -18.72 3.71 -32.09
CA VAL A 683 -18.29 5.08 -31.70
C VAL A 683 -18.76 6.11 -32.74
N MET A 684 -18.65 5.79 -34.03
CA MET A 684 -19.11 6.66 -35.12
C MET A 684 -20.65 6.78 -35.15
N GLU A 685 -21.38 5.72 -34.83
CA GLU A 685 -22.84 5.76 -34.69
C GLU A 685 -23.28 6.67 -33.53
N LYS A 686 -22.54 6.64 -32.42
CA LYS A 686 -22.76 7.56 -31.29
C LYS A 686 -22.49 9.03 -31.68
N LYS A 687 -21.46 9.30 -32.48
CA LYS A 687 -21.20 10.65 -33.04
C LYS A 687 -22.37 11.12 -33.90
N LYS A 688 -22.81 10.30 -34.85
CA LYS A 688 -23.98 10.60 -35.72
C LYS A 688 -25.25 10.87 -34.92
N LYS A 689 -25.46 10.15 -33.81
CA LYS A 689 -26.59 10.38 -32.92
C LYS A 689 -26.50 11.76 -32.24
N ARG A 690 -25.32 12.15 -31.74
CA ARG A 690 -25.11 13.48 -31.16
C ARG A 690 -25.31 14.60 -32.17
N GLU A 691 -24.76 14.46 -33.38
CA GLU A 691 -24.95 15.43 -34.46
C GLU A 691 -26.43 15.57 -34.86
N LYS A 692 -27.19 14.47 -34.79
CA LYS A 692 -28.63 14.49 -35.03
C LYS A 692 -29.37 15.21 -33.89
N GLU A 693 -29.02 14.91 -32.63
CA GLU A 693 -29.59 15.58 -31.45
C GLU A 693 -29.28 17.09 -31.44
N GLU A 694 -28.08 17.48 -31.88
CA GLU A 694 -27.66 18.88 -32.00
C GLU A 694 -28.42 19.61 -33.11
N LYS A 695 -28.58 18.99 -34.29
CA LYS A 695 -29.44 19.54 -35.35
C LYS A 695 -30.90 19.66 -34.95
N GLU A 696 -31.43 18.67 -34.22
CA GLU A 696 -32.78 18.74 -33.67
C GLU A 696 -32.91 19.89 -32.65
N LEU A 697 -31.89 20.13 -31.83
CA LEU A 697 -31.85 21.27 -30.91
C LEU A 697 -31.77 22.61 -31.65
N ASP A 698 -30.95 22.72 -32.68
CA ASP A 698 -30.84 23.93 -33.51
C ASP A 698 -32.16 24.22 -34.25
N GLU A 699 -32.82 23.20 -34.80
CA GLU A 699 -34.16 23.34 -35.39
C GLU A 699 -35.21 23.80 -34.37
N ILE A 700 -35.15 23.29 -33.13
CA ILE A 700 -36.03 23.74 -32.04
C ILE A 700 -35.71 25.19 -31.69
N LEU A 701 -34.44 25.57 -31.61
CA LEU A 701 -34.02 26.93 -31.31
C LEU A 701 -34.49 27.90 -32.41
N GLU A 702 -34.32 27.54 -33.69
CA GLU A 702 -34.79 28.34 -34.83
C GLU A 702 -36.31 28.49 -34.81
N ARG A 703 -37.09 27.43 -34.51
CA ARG A 703 -38.55 27.54 -34.36
C ARG A 703 -38.96 28.42 -33.19
N THR A 704 -38.21 28.39 -32.09
CA THR A 704 -38.51 29.18 -30.89
C THR A 704 -38.14 30.65 -31.09
N VAL A 705 -37.05 30.93 -31.81
CA VAL A 705 -36.57 32.30 -32.07
C VAL A 705 -37.35 32.98 -33.21
N MET A 706 -37.96 32.22 -34.12
CA MET A 706 -38.75 32.74 -35.26
C MET A 706 -40.27 32.67 -35.05
N GLY A 707 -40.73 32.36 -33.83
CA GLY A 707 -42.10 31.94 -33.53
C GLY A 707 -43.06 32.97 -32.90
N ASP A 708 -42.72 34.25 -32.82
CA ASP A 708 -43.56 35.28 -32.17
C ASP A 708 -43.90 36.47 -33.10
N ASP A 709 -44.30 36.21 -34.35
CA ASP A 709 -44.78 37.28 -35.24
C ASP A 709 -45.88 36.87 -36.23
N TYR A 710 -46.80 35.98 -35.81
CA TYR A 710 -48.13 35.93 -36.42
C TYR A 710 -49.22 36.01 -35.34
N GLY A 711 -49.76 37.22 -35.25
CA GLY A 711 -50.93 37.53 -34.44
C GLY A 711 -52.16 36.71 -34.85
N ASN A 712 -52.91 36.35 -33.81
CA ASN A 712 -54.28 36.80 -33.61
C ASN A 712 -55.23 36.64 -34.81
N ASN A 713 -56.07 35.60 -34.76
CA ASN A 713 -57.53 35.65 -35.01
C ASN A 713 -58.09 34.22 -35.05
N ASN A 714 -58.78 33.79 -33.99
CA ASN A 714 -60.25 33.69 -34.02
C ASN A 714 -60.78 32.94 -32.80
N GLU A 715 -61.63 33.65 -32.08
CA GLU A 715 -62.64 33.15 -31.16
C GLU A 715 -63.61 32.19 -31.90
N ASN A 716 -63.91 31.04 -31.29
CA ASN A 716 -65.28 30.56 -30.99
C ASN A 716 -65.40 29.03 -30.93
N LYS A 717 -66.32 28.62 -30.04
CA LYS A 717 -66.95 27.30 -29.80
C LYS A 717 -66.27 26.45 -28.73
N GLU A 718 -66.79 26.47 -27.50
CA GLU A 718 -68.03 25.83 -27.02
C GLU A 718 -67.96 24.30 -27.01
N GLU A 719 -68.14 23.78 -25.79
CA GLU A 719 -68.80 22.52 -25.43
C GLU A 719 -68.31 21.23 -26.10
N ASN A 720 -67.62 20.40 -25.31
CA ASN A 720 -68.07 19.03 -25.04
C ASN A 720 -67.26 18.41 -23.90
N ASP A 721 -67.91 18.33 -22.74
CA ASP A 721 -67.74 17.23 -21.81
C ASP A 721 -68.15 15.93 -22.54
N GLU A 722 -67.28 14.93 -22.59
CA GLU A 722 -67.64 13.50 -22.42
C GLU A 722 -66.40 12.59 -22.56
N PHE A 723 -66.31 11.65 -21.61
CA PHE A 723 -65.70 10.31 -21.72
C PHE A 723 -64.23 10.18 -22.17
N ILE A 724 -63.33 9.94 -21.21
CA ILE A 724 -62.32 8.89 -21.37
C ILE A 724 -62.30 8.01 -20.12
N GLU A 725 -62.75 6.78 -20.31
CA GLU A 725 -62.67 5.65 -19.38
C GLU A 725 -61.23 5.32 -18.99
N ASN A 726 -61.09 5.02 -17.70
CA ASN A 726 -60.20 4.05 -17.09
C ASN A 726 -59.41 3.14 -18.05
N LYS A 727 -58.08 3.28 -18.04
CA LYS A 727 -57.19 2.13 -18.10
C LYS A 727 -56.14 2.19 -16.99
N GLU A 728 -56.43 1.38 -15.97
CA GLU A 728 -55.55 0.79 -14.98
C GLU A 728 -54.18 0.43 -15.58
N SER A 729 -53.12 1.08 -15.10
CA SER A 729 -52.19 0.58 -14.07
C SER A 729 -51.17 -0.44 -14.58
N ASP A 730 -49.93 0.03 -14.77
CA ASP A 730 -48.71 -0.73 -14.46
C ASP A 730 -47.55 0.26 -14.25
N ILE A 731 -47.56 0.93 -13.10
CA ILE A 731 -46.44 1.75 -12.63
C ILE A 731 -45.64 0.93 -11.63
N VAL A 732 -44.46 0.49 -12.08
CA VAL A 732 -43.38 -0.06 -11.26
C VAL A 732 -42.98 1.00 -10.23
N LYS A 733 -43.25 0.73 -8.95
CA LYS A 733 -42.81 1.54 -7.81
C LYS A 733 -41.28 1.58 -7.75
N LEU A 734 -40.69 2.73 -8.04
CA LEU A 734 -39.34 3.10 -7.61
C LEU A 734 -39.42 3.70 -6.19
N PRO A 735 -38.45 3.42 -5.29
CA PRO A 735 -38.44 3.99 -3.94
C PRO A 735 -38.04 5.48 -3.95
N PRO A 736 -38.51 6.26 -2.95
CA PRO A 736 -38.37 7.71 -2.96
C PRO A 736 -36.94 8.16 -2.66
N ILE A 737 -36.46 9.10 -3.49
CA ILE A 737 -35.27 9.91 -3.25
C ILE A 737 -35.61 10.89 -2.12
N VAL A 738 -34.94 10.73 -0.98
CA VAL A 738 -34.98 11.73 0.10
C VAL A 738 -34.14 12.93 -0.33
N ALA A 739 -34.83 14.02 -0.65
CA ALA A 739 -34.23 15.35 -0.71
C ALA A 739 -33.89 15.81 0.71
N VAL A 740 -32.62 16.13 0.95
CA VAL A 740 -32.21 16.96 2.09
C VAL A 740 -31.42 18.13 1.54
N ASN A 741 -32.05 19.31 1.55
CA ASN A 741 -31.38 20.60 1.51
C ASN A 741 -31.70 21.32 2.82
N ALA A 742 -30.66 21.61 3.60
CA ALA A 742 -30.47 22.77 4.44
C ALA A 742 -28.97 22.89 4.76
#